data_AF-A0A5Q4GIK2-F1
#
_entry.id   AF-A0A5Q4GIK2-F1
#
_cell.length_a   1.000
_cell.length_b   1.000
_cell.length_c   1.000
_cell.angle_alpha   90.00
_cell.angle_beta   90.00
_cell.angle_gamma   90.00
#
_symmetry.space_group_name_H-M   'P 1'
#
loop_
_entity.id
_entity.type
_entity.pdbx_description
1 polymer ?
#
loop_
_entity_poly.entity_id
_entity_poly.type
_entity_poly.pdbx_seq_one_letter_code
_entity_poly.pdbx_strand_id
1 'polypeptide(L)'
;MPYGVSTMPLPTATIDGGHALGRFSAVVLFLTLALGLVLPKIAGAGFLLLALVAMVWLTWNRAWHLQGLHASERLLVLAALLFVGVWLLAWVWHGLDADGRQGLGRILRLLLIVPLFLYLRRIDGLAAAWWHGLAAGALIAGAHAWWFLLSGQIGEFEDRAGGATNPIYFGGIALLMAFMLLARISQPGLAAWARIVAAAGVFGGVSASLLSGSRGAWVAAIPLLLLYLLSFGRHLGTAWRIGLPTVFLATAIGLNLLPQINMDQRLADVAREIGASMSGQPSGGGVAERIEMWRISLAEIGKRPLLGPGPGAFKQALVEAVEDGRASAELLVYRHPHSQFLSAWLHGGIPGLVSLVLLFGLPLRRFWLMRSSSLDSTQTMAWCALAAIGMLAVMALTESIFERNIGVIWFALLLAGSLGLLTSERRRELAAPVQRQARLSVIVIVYNEADRIRHCLDPISGWADEIVILDSGSTDDTVAICREYTDRVEQTDWPGFGPQKQRALDRATGDWVLSLDADEVVGTELKREIDFTLAQEPPRHQAYTLPWLTHAFGTTLQHGHWARAPLRLFRRDCGRFTPAAVHEKVVLADGCKTGHLQAPLHHFSYRDSAHARAKLAGYARLQAQERFEAGRRCRWPALAWIKAALNWIDNYLLRAAFLDGRGGWIMSRLTAAYTLEKYRALARLGRG
;
A
#
# COMPACT_ATOMS: atom_id res chain seq x y z
N MET A 1 -13.12 28.82 13.34
CA MET A 1 -13.28 27.90 14.48
C MET A 1 -12.22 26.81 14.38
N PRO A 2 -11.40 26.55 15.42
CA PRO A 2 -10.24 25.66 15.29
C PRO A 2 -10.56 24.16 15.41
N TYR A 3 -11.74 23.81 15.94
CA TYR A 3 -12.12 22.42 16.28
C TYR A 3 -13.22 21.84 15.38
N GLY A 4 -13.44 22.44 14.21
CA GLY A 4 -14.23 21.76 13.18
C GLY A 4 -13.49 20.51 12.75
N VAL A 5 -13.74 19.38 13.44
CA VAL A 5 -13.66 18.07 12.80
C VAL A 5 -14.68 18.16 11.68
N SER A 6 -14.27 18.71 10.54
CA SER A 6 -14.93 18.43 9.29
C SER A 6 -14.96 16.92 9.28
N THR A 7 -16.15 16.36 9.52
CA THR A 7 -16.49 15.02 9.06
C THR A 7 -15.90 15.02 7.66
N MET A 8 -14.78 14.32 7.40
CA MET A 8 -14.34 14.19 6.02
C MET A 8 -15.60 13.69 5.34
N PRO A 9 -16.23 14.49 4.46
CA PRO A 9 -17.42 14.01 3.83
C PRO A 9 -16.92 12.77 3.10
N LEU A 10 -17.60 11.64 3.30
CA LEU A 10 -17.58 10.58 2.31
C LEU A 10 -17.61 11.32 0.96
N PRO A 11 -16.61 11.13 0.07
CA PRO A 11 -16.28 12.09 -0.98
C PRO A 11 -17.53 12.71 -1.61
N THR A 12 -17.60 14.04 -1.59
CA THR A 12 -18.77 14.90 -1.85
C THR A 12 -19.51 14.67 -3.18
N ALA A 13 -19.02 13.75 -4.01
CA ALA A 13 -19.78 13.14 -5.09
C ALA A 13 -19.31 11.68 -5.24
N THR A 14 -20.11 10.73 -4.76
CA THR A 14 -20.06 9.33 -5.19
C THR A 14 -20.88 9.19 -6.48
N ILE A 15 -20.35 8.44 -7.43
CA ILE A 15 -21.11 8.00 -8.59
C ILE A 15 -21.66 6.63 -8.22
N ASP A 16 -22.98 6.52 -8.09
CA ASP A 16 -23.61 5.21 -7.95
C ASP A 16 -23.29 4.38 -9.20
N GLY A 17 -22.81 3.15 -9.01
CA GLY A 17 -22.62 2.18 -10.10
C GLY A 17 -23.93 1.87 -10.83
N GLY A 18 -25.08 2.09 -10.19
CA GLY A 18 -26.40 2.04 -10.79
C GLY A 18 -26.71 3.19 -11.76
N HIS A 19 -25.96 4.30 -11.71
CA HIS A 19 -26.07 5.43 -12.62
C HIS A 19 -25.49 5.08 -14.00
N ALA A 20 -26.00 5.69 -15.08
CA ALA A 20 -25.61 5.37 -16.46
C ALA A 20 -24.07 5.39 -16.67
N LEU A 21 -23.40 6.39 -16.09
CA LEU A 21 -21.95 6.54 -16.17
C LEU A 21 -21.21 5.42 -15.41
N GLY A 22 -21.69 5.04 -14.22
CA GLY A 22 -21.11 3.95 -13.43
C GLY A 22 -21.24 2.59 -14.14
N ARG A 23 -22.41 2.30 -14.73
CA ARG A 23 -22.62 1.11 -15.56
C ARG A 23 -21.73 1.09 -16.79
N PHE A 24 -21.59 2.23 -17.47
CA PHE A 24 -20.69 2.35 -18.63
C PHE A 24 -19.25 2.01 -18.23
N SER A 25 -18.72 2.62 -17.17
CA SER A 25 -17.37 2.32 -16.69
C SER A 25 -17.21 0.86 -16.27
N ALA A 26 -18.22 0.27 -15.63
CA ALA A 26 -18.23 -1.14 -15.27
C ALA A 26 -18.14 -2.05 -16.51
N VAL A 27 -18.92 -1.78 -17.56
CA VAL A 27 -18.89 -2.54 -18.82
C VAL A 27 -17.53 -2.41 -19.51
N VAL A 28 -17.00 -1.19 -19.64
CA VAL A 28 -15.69 -0.97 -20.28
C VAL A 28 -14.59 -1.68 -19.49
N LEU A 29 -14.59 -1.56 -18.16
CA LEU A 29 -13.63 -2.24 -17.28
C LEU A 29 -13.71 -3.77 -17.43
N PHE A 30 -14.92 -4.33 -17.40
CA PHE A 30 -15.15 -5.76 -17.59
C PHE A 30 -14.61 -6.25 -18.94
N LEU A 31 -15.00 -5.60 -20.05
CA LEU A 31 -14.57 -6.00 -21.40
C LEU A 31 -13.05 -5.87 -21.58
N THR A 32 -12.45 -4.83 -21.02
CA THR A 32 -10.99 -4.61 -21.05
C THR A 32 -10.26 -5.77 -20.39
N LEU A 33 -10.71 -6.20 -19.21
CA LEU A 33 -10.10 -7.30 -18.47
C LEU A 33 -10.40 -8.66 -19.11
N ALA A 34 -11.64 -8.88 -19.58
CA ALA A 34 -12.10 -10.15 -20.12
C ALA A 34 -11.49 -10.48 -21.50
N LEU A 35 -11.32 -9.47 -22.35
CA LEU A 35 -10.93 -9.68 -23.75
C LEU A 35 -9.56 -9.12 -24.09
N GLY A 36 -9.05 -8.18 -23.29
CA GLY A 36 -7.85 -7.40 -23.63
C GLY A 36 -6.56 -8.18 -23.75
N LEU A 37 -6.50 -9.41 -23.23
CA LEU A 37 -5.32 -10.27 -23.31
C LEU A 37 -5.28 -11.12 -24.59
N VAL A 38 -6.45 -11.44 -25.17
CA VAL A 38 -6.59 -12.30 -26.34
C VAL A 38 -6.90 -11.50 -27.60
N LEU A 39 -7.74 -10.47 -27.50
CA LEU A 39 -8.15 -9.66 -28.64
C LEU A 39 -7.26 -8.41 -28.80
N PRO A 40 -6.63 -8.22 -29.98
CA PRO A 40 -5.79 -7.06 -30.24
C PRO A 40 -6.52 -5.73 -30.00
N LYS A 41 -5.78 -4.73 -29.53
CA LYS A 41 -6.24 -3.35 -29.30
C LYS A 41 -7.33 -3.16 -28.23
N ILE A 42 -8.05 -4.20 -27.79
CA ILE A 42 -9.13 -4.07 -26.79
C ILE A 42 -8.61 -3.51 -25.46
N ALA A 43 -7.50 -4.02 -24.93
CA ALA A 43 -6.91 -3.50 -23.69
C ALA A 43 -6.59 -2.00 -23.79
N GLY A 44 -5.99 -1.57 -24.90
CA GLY A 44 -5.63 -0.17 -25.14
C GLY A 44 -6.84 0.73 -25.35
N ALA A 45 -7.82 0.28 -26.12
CA ALA A 45 -9.06 1.03 -26.37
C ALA A 45 -9.85 1.24 -25.07
N GLY A 46 -10.02 0.19 -24.27
CA GLY A 46 -10.70 0.27 -22.99
C GLY A 46 -9.99 1.16 -21.98
N PHE A 47 -8.66 1.06 -21.87
CA PHE A 47 -7.86 1.94 -21.02
C PHE A 47 -7.98 3.42 -21.42
N LEU A 48 -7.84 3.73 -22.72
CA LEU A 48 -7.94 5.11 -23.21
C LEU A 48 -9.36 5.66 -23.05
N LEU A 49 -10.39 4.84 -23.27
CA LEU A 49 -11.79 5.23 -23.08
C LEU A 49 -12.10 5.54 -21.62
N LEU A 50 -11.66 4.70 -20.68
CA LEU A 50 -11.81 4.97 -19.25
C LEU A 50 -11.04 6.23 -18.83
N ALA A 51 -9.83 6.43 -19.34
CA ALA A 51 -9.04 7.63 -19.06
C ALA A 51 -9.70 8.90 -19.61
N LEU A 52 -10.26 8.85 -20.82
CA LEU A 52 -10.99 9.97 -21.41
C LEU A 52 -12.23 10.33 -20.58
N VAL A 53 -13.04 9.32 -20.23
CA VAL A 53 -14.21 9.53 -19.36
C VAL A 53 -13.81 10.10 -18.01
N ALA A 54 -12.73 9.58 -17.41
CA ALA A 54 -12.19 10.10 -16.16
C ALA A 54 -11.83 11.59 -16.28
N MET A 55 -11.08 11.97 -17.32
CA MET A 55 -10.66 13.36 -17.54
C MET A 55 -11.85 14.30 -17.77
N VAL A 56 -12.83 13.89 -18.59
CA VAL A 56 -14.04 14.67 -18.85
C VAL A 56 -14.82 14.85 -17.56
N TRP A 57 -15.05 13.77 -16.81
CA TRP A 57 -15.82 13.83 -15.56
C TRP A 57 -15.12 14.67 -14.50
N LEU A 58 -13.81 14.50 -14.30
CA LEU A 58 -13.04 15.27 -13.32
C LEU A 58 -13.05 16.77 -13.66
N THR A 59 -12.97 17.11 -14.95
CA THR A 59 -12.98 18.51 -15.40
C THR A 59 -14.36 19.12 -15.22
N TRP A 60 -15.41 18.44 -15.66
CA TRP A 60 -16.80 18.90 -15.55
C TRP A 60 -17.21 19.12 -14.09
N ASN A 61 -16.80 18.22 -13.20
CA ASN A 61 -17.16 18.26 -11.78
C ASN A 61 -16.14 18.99 -10.90
N ARG A 62 -15.11 19.62 -11.49
CA ARG A 62 -14.00 20.28 -10.76
C ARG A 62 -13.38 19.39 -9.66
N ALA A 63 -13.29 18.09 -9.95
CA ALA A 63 -12.92 17.04 -9.01
C ALA A 63 -11.43 16.63 -9.08
N TRP A 64 -10.58 17.46 -9.70
CA TRP A 64 -9.13 17.27 -9.79
C TRP A 64 -8.37 17.49 -8.47
N HIS A 65 -9.05 17.94 -7.41
CA HIS A 65 -8.40 18.23 -6.14
C HIS A 65 -7.88 16.96 -5.45
N LEU A 66 -6.66 17.06 -4.89
CA LEU A 66 -6.02 16.00 -4.10
C LEU A 66 -6.46 16.02 -2.62
N GLN A 67 -7.39 16.90 -2.26
CA GLN A 67 -7.97 16.97 -0.92
C GLN A 67 -8.76 15.68 -0.63
N GLY A 68 -8.60 15.13 0.57
CA GLY A 68 -9.21 13.83 0.95
C GLY A 68 -8.48 12.59 0.41
N LEU A 69 -7.32 12.73 -0.27
CA LEU A 69 -6.41 11.61 -0.48
C LEU A 69 -5.64 11.28 0.79
N HIS A 70 -5.44 9.98 1.01
CA HIS A 70 -4.52 9.49 2.01
C HIS A 70 -3.08 9.91 1.65
N ALA A 71 -2.23 10.13 2.65
CA ALA A 71 -0.81 10.47 2.49
C ALA A 71 -0.08 9.62 1.43
N SER A 72 -0.22 8.29 1.52
CA SER A 72 0.38 7.34 0.57
C SER A 72 -0.12 7.49 -0.87
N GLU A 73 -1.37 7.92 -1.06
CA GLU A 73 -1.96 8.11 -2.39
C GLU A 73 -1.43 9.40 -3.03
N ARG A 74 -1.20 10.46 -2.25
CA ARG A 74 -0.54 11.68 -2.74
C ARG A 74 0.91 11.40 -3.15
N LEU A 75 1.63 10.63 -2.34
CA LEU A 75 2.99 10.17 -2.66
C LEU A 75 3.03 9.35 -3.95
N LEU A 76 2.02 8.52 -4.20
CA LEU A 76 1.93 7.77 -5.45
C LEU A 76 1.73 8.68 -6.65
N VAL A 77 0.81 9.66 -6.56
CA VAL A 77 0.62 10.66 -7.62
C VAL A 77 1.94 11.36 -7.93
N LEU A 78 2.67 11.77 -6.89
CA LEU A 78 3.99 12.36 -7.03
C LEU A 78 5.01 11.39 -7.66
N ALA A 79 4.99 10.10 -7.30
CA ALA A 79 5.90 9.11 -7.87
C ALA A 79 5.64 8.85 -9.36
N ALA A 80 4.37 8.81 -9.79
CA ALA A 80 4.02 8.71 -11.20
C ALA A 80 4.49 9.94 -12.00
N LEU A 81 4.26 11.14 -11.46
CA LEU A 81 4.74 12.40 -12.06
C LEU A 81 6.27 12.46 -12.11
N LEU A 82 6.94 12.05 -11.02
CA LEU A 82 8.40 12.03 -10.92
C LEU A 82 9.01 11.06 -11.93
N PHE A 83 8.47 9.85 -12.06
CA PHE A 83 8.99 8.86 -13.00
C PHE A 83 8.91 9.38 -14.45
N VAL A 84 7.76 9.93 -14.85
CA VAL A 84 7.61 10.54 -16.18
C VAL A 84 8.53 11.76 -16.33
N GLY A 85 8.60 12.63 -15.33
CA GLY A 85 9.43 13.83 -15.34
C GLY A 85 10.92 13.52 -15.50
N VAL A 86 11.44 12.51 -14.82
CA VAL A 86 12.85 12.08 -14.94
C VAL A 86 13.15 11.60 -16.36
N TRP A 87 12.26 10.82 -16.97
CA TRP A 87 12.43 10.37 -18.35
C TRP A 87 12.40 11.52 -19.36
N LEU A 88 11.48 12.49 -19.17
CA LEU A 88 11.43 13.69 -20.02
C LEU A 88 12.70 14.54 -19.87
N LEU A 89 13.19 14.73 -18.63
CA LEU A 89 14.43 15.47 -18.37
C LEU A 89 15.64 14.79 -19.00
N ALA A 90 15.72 13.45 -18.92
CA ALA A 90 16.76 12.69 -19.60
C ALA A 90 16.73 12.91 -21.12
N TRP A 91 15.54 12.95 -21.73
CA TRP A 91 15.38 13.27 -23.16
C TRP A 91 15.79 14.68 -23.52
N VAL A 92 15.47 15.67 -22.68
CA VAL A 92 15.92 17.05 -22.89
C VAL A 92 17.44 17.14 -22.78
N TRP A 93 18.04 16.44 -21.83
CA TRP A 93 19.48 16.49 -21.57
C TRP A 93 20.33 15.77 -22.63
N HIS A 94 19.92 14.56 -23.02
CA HIS A 94 20.69 13.71 -23.95
C HIS A 94 20.26 13.85 -25.41
N GLY A 95 19.16 14.54 -25.67
CA GLY A 95 18.53 14.60 -26.99
C GLY A 95 17.50 13.47 -27.20
N LEU A 96 16.58 13.71 -28.13
CA LEU A 96 15.49 12.78 -28.45
C LEU A 96 15.76 12.08 -29.79
N ASP A 97 16.32 10.87 -29.72
CA ASP A 97 16.54 10.02 -30.87
C ASP A 97 15.22 9.39 -31.40
N ALA A 98 15.32 8.59 -32.47
CA ALA A 98 14.14 7.98 -33.09
C ALA A 98 13.42 6.99 -32.16
N ASP A 99 14.18 6.21 -31.38
CA ASP A 99 13.64 5.25 -30.43
C ASP A 99 12.98 5.98 -29.23
N GLY A 100 13.57 7.10 -28.77
CA GLY A 100 13.00 8.00 -27.77
C GLY A 100 11.68 8.66 -28.20
N ARG A 101 11.55 9.07 -29.48
CA ARG A 101 10.27 9.58 -30.03
C ARG A 101 9.15 8.54 -29.94
N GLN A 102 9.45 7.27 -30.21
CA GLN A 102 8.48 6.19 -30.07
C GLN A 102 8.16 5.88 -28.59
N GLY A 103 9.14 6.06 -27.70
CA GLY A 103 9.01 5.92 -26.24
C GLY A 103 8.14 7.00 -25.60
N LEU A 104 8.16 8.23 -26.11
CA LEU A 104 7.45 9.38 -25.56
C LEU A 104 5.96 9.10 -25.31
N GLY A 105 5.25 8.63 -26.33
CA GLY A 105 3.84 8.30 -26.20
C GLY A 105 3.58 7.22 -25.15
N ARG A 106 4.50 6.25 -24.98
CA ARG A 106 4.37 5.17 -23.99
C ARG A 106 4.47 5.72 -22.58
N ILE A 107 5.53 6.48 -22.29
CA ILE A 107 5.78 7.01 -20.95
C ILE A 107 4.73 8.04 -20.54
N LEU A 108 4.27 8.89 -21.47
CA LEU A 108 3.20 9.85 -21.18
C LEU A 108 1.87 9.19 -20.78
N ARG A 109 1.57 7.96 -21.24
CA ARG A 109 0.36 7.24 -20.82
C ARG A 109 0.37 6.86 -19.34
N LEU A 110 1.54 6.81 -18.68
CA LEU A 110 1.61 6.61 -17.23
C LEU A 110 1.00 7.79 -16.45
N LEU A 111 0.93 9.00 -17.04
CA LEU A 111 0.23 10.13 -16.44
C LEU A 111 -1.28 9.86 -16.29
N LEU A 112 -1.86 9.01 -17.13
CA LEU A 112 -3.29 8.64 -17.07
C LEU A 112 -3.65 7.79 -15.84
N ILE A 113 -2.66 7.27 -15.11
CA ILE A 113 -2.87 6.63 -13.81
C ILE A 113 -3.59 7.58 -12.85
N VAL A 114 -3.20 8.86 -12.85
CA VAL A 114 -3.73 9.87 -11.93
C VAL A 114 -5.23 10.14 -12.15
N PRO A 115 -5.69 10.59 -13.33
CA PRO A 115 -7.11 10.81 -13.56
C PRO A 115 -7.93 9.52 -13.40
N LEU A 116 -7.41 8.38 -13.88
CA LEU A 116 -8.10 7.11 -13.77
C LEU A 116 -8.32 6.72 -12.31
N PHE A 117 -7.29 6.82 -11.46
CA PHE A 117 -7.41 6.56 -10.02
C PHE A 117 -8.39 7.52 -9.33
N LEU A 118 -8.27 8.83 -9.59
CA LEU A 118 -9.13 9.86 -8.99
C LEU A 118 -10.61 9.67 -9.36
N TYR A 119 -10.87 9.16 -10.56
CA TYR A 119 -12.21 8.85 -11.05
C TYR A 119 -12.75 7.52 -10.50
N LEU A 120 -12.02 6.41 -10.66
CA LEU A 120 -12.50 5.07 -10.28
C LEU A 120 -12.80 4.99 -8.78
N ARG A 121 -12.04 5.69 -7.92
CA ARG A 121 -12.32 5.76 -6.47
C ARG A 121 -13.65 6.42 -6.10
N ARG A 122 -14.34 7.06 -7.06
CA ARG A 122 -15.66 7.69 -6.85
C ARG A 122 -16.81 6.79 -7.25
N ILE A 123 -16.56 5.70 -7.97
CA ILE A 123 -17.63 4.81 -8.48
C ILE A 123 -17.82 3.64 -7.53
N ASP A 124 -19.01 3.56 -6.96
CA ASP A 124 -19.40 2.46 -6.09
C ASP A 124 -19.91 1.29 -6.93
N GLY A 125 -19.41 0.07 -6.70
CA GLY A 125 -19.91 -1.15 -7.37
C GLY A 125 -19.14 -1.64 -8.59
N LEU A 126 -17.99 -1.04 -8.88
CA LEU A 126 -17.06 -1.56 -9.90
C LEU A 126 -16.48 -2.93 -9.56
N ALA A 127 -16.50 -3.35 -8.28
CA ALA A 127 -15.91 -4.62 -7.85
C ALA A 127 -16.51 -5.83 -8.58
N ALA A 128 -17.81 -5.82 -8.90
CA ALA A 128 -18.41 -6.89 -9.68
C ALA A 128 -17.77 -6.96 -11.08
N ALA A 129 -17.69 -5.85 -11.82
CA ALA A 129 -17.05 -5.82 -13.13
C ALA A 129 -15.58 -6.25 -13.09
N TRP A 130 -14.85 -5.84 -12.04
CA TRP A 130 -13.47 -6.23 -11.80
C TRP A 130 -13.31 -7.75 -11.63
N TRP A 131 -14.03 -8.35 -10.68
CA TRP A 131 -13.91 -9.78 -10.40
C TRP A 131 -14.35 -10.66 -11.56
N HIS A 132 -15.50 -10.34 -12.17
CA HIS A 132 -15.97 -11.09 -13.34
C HIS A 132 -15.06 -10.89 -14.54
N GLY A 133 -14.53 -9.68 -14.74
CA GLY A 133 -13.61 -9.37 -15.83
C GLY A 133 -12.29 -10.13 -15.70
N LEU A 134 -11.73 -10.21 -14.49
CA LEU A 134 -10.52 -11.02 -14.22
C LEU A 134 -10.78 -12.52 -14.43
N ALA A 135 -11.89 -13.05 -13.92
CA ALA A 135 -12.23 -14.46 -14.07
C ALA A 135 -12.47 -14.83 -15.54
N ALA A 136 -13.25 -14.01 -16.25
CA ALA A 136 -13.49 -14.18 -17.68
C ALA A 136 -12.18 -14.04 -18.49
N GLY A 137 -11.34 -13.07 -18.16
CA GLY A 137 -10.06 -12.84 -18.85
C GLY A 137 -9.12 -14.03 -18.72
N ALA A 138 -8.96 -14.55 -17.50
CA ALA A 138 -8.13 -15.72 -17.26
C ALA A 138 -8.70 -16.99 -17.92
N LEU A 139 -10.03 -17.17 -17.90
CA LEU A 139 -10.70 -18.27 -18.60
C LEU A 139 -10.54 -18.20 -20.11
N ILE A 140 -10.80 -17.03 -20.71
CA ILE A 140 -10.71 -16.82 -22.16
C ILE A 140 -9.25 -16.98 -22.63
N ALA A 141 -8.28 -16.50 -21.85
CA ALA A 141 -6.87 -16.75 -22.12
C ALA A 141 -6.54 -18.25 -22.06
N GLY A 142 -7.02 -18.97 -21.05
CA GLY A 142 -6.84 -20.42 -20.93
C GLY A 142 -7.44 -21.17 -22.12
N ALA A 143 -8.69 -20.85 -22.46
CA ALA A 143 -9.38 -21.44 -23.60
C ALA A 143 -8.67 -21.14 -24.93
N HIS A 144 -8.18 -19.91 -25.12
CA HIS A 144 -7.41 -19.55 -26.31
C HIS A 144 -6.10 -20.33 -26.39
N ALA A 145 -5.36 -20.48 -25.29
CA ALA A 145 -4.12 -21.25 -25.26
C ALA A 145 -4.34 -22.74 -25.56
N TRP A 146 -5.40 -23.32 -25.00
CA TRP A 146 -5.81 -24.69 -25.30
C TRP A 146 -6.23 -24.86 -26.76
N TRP A 147 -7.03 -23.95 -27.29
CA TRP A 147 -7.43 -23.97 -28.70
C TRP A 147 -6.23 -23.86 -29.64
N PHE A 148 -5.29 -22.95 -29.35
CA PHE A 148 -4.05 -22.79 -30.11
C PHE A 148 -3.24 -24.09 -30.15
N LEU A 149 -3.06 -24.74 -28.99
CA LEU A 149 -2.36 -26.02 -28.88
C LEU A 149 -3.08 -27.14 -29.64
N LEU A 150 -4.38 -27.33 -29.39
CA LEU A 150 -5.16 -28.45 -29.94
C LEU A 150 -5.42 -28.33 -31.44
N SER A 151 -5.42 -27.10 -31.96
CA SER A 151 -5.52 -26.86 -33.41
C SER A 151 -4.19 -27.06 -34.15
N GLY A 152 -3.08 -27.25 -33.43
CA GLY A 152 -1.75 -27.35 -34.02
C GLY A 152 -1.30 -26.07 -34.73
N GLN A 153 -1.84 -24.91 -34.31
CA GLN A 153 -1.42 -23.63 -34.89
C GLN A 153 0.04 -23.35 -34.53
N ILE A 154 0.78 -22.89 -35.52
CA ILE A 154 2.14 -22.37 -35.34
C ILE A 154 2.02 -20.85 -35.49
N GLY A 155 2.31 -20.15 -34.40
CA GLY A 155 2.25 -18.70 -34.33
C GLY A 155 3.59 -18.05 -34.69
N GLU A 156 3.66 -16.72 -34.50
CA GLU A 156 4.91 -15.95 -34.65
C GLU A 156 6.02 -16.44 -33.70
N PHE A 157 5.64 -17.06 -32.57
CA PHE A 157 6.54 -17.61 -31.57
C PHE A 157 6.44 -19.14 -31.52
N GLU A 158 6.41 -19.77 -32.69
CA GLU A 158 6.38 -21.22 -32.86
C GLU A 158 5.16 -21.86 -32.17
N ASP A 159 5.40 -22.78 -31.22
CA ASP A 159 4.43 -23.57 -30.49
C ASP A 159 3.81 -22.85 -29.28
N ARG A 160 4.09 -21.54 -29.12
CA ARG A 160 3.75 -20.80 -27.90
C ARG A 160 2.51 -19.93 -28.06
N ALA A 161 1.54 -20.10 -27.17
CA ALA A 161 0.36 -19.26 -27.12
C ALA A 161 0.69 -17.80 -26.71
N GLY A 162 0.34 -16.84 -27.57
CA GLY A 162 0.60 -15.39 -27.38
C GLY A 162 -0.63 -14.47 -27.32
N GLY A 163 -1.81 -14.90 -27.77
CA GLY A 163 -2.99 -14.02 -27.80
C GLY A 163 -2.74 -12.71 -28.55
N ALA A 164 -3.14 -11.59 -27.93
CA ALA A 164 -2.93 -10.25 -28.48
C ALA A 164 -1.50 -9.69 -28.25
N THR A 165 -0.58 -10.49 -27.74
CA THR A 165 0.74 -10.07 -27.30
C THR A 165 1.79 -11.17 -27.51
N ASN A 166 3.01 -10.98 -27.00
CA ASN A 166 3.98 -12.07 -27.00
C ASN A 166 3.68 -13.07 -25.86
N PRO A 167 4.09 -14.34 -26.00
CA PRO A 167 3.83 -15.38 -25.01
C PRO A 167 4.27 -15.05 -23.58
N ILE A 168 5.34 -14.26 -23.40
CA ILE A 168 5.84 -13.89 -22.07
C ILE A 168 4.81 -13.02 -21.34
N TYR A 169 4.31 -11.97 -22.00
CA TYR A 169 3.26 -11.11 -21.44
C TYR A 169 1.93 -11.82 -21.32
N PHE A 170 1.57 -12.62 -22.32
CA PHE A 170 0.34 -13.38 -22.32
C PHE A 170 0.27 -14.28 -21.09
N GLY A 171 1.28 -15.13 -20.89
CA GLY A 171 1.34 -16.00 -19.73
C GLY A 171 1.54 -15.26 -18.41
N GLY A 172 2.34 -14.18 -18.41
CA GLY A 172 2.60 -13.38 -17.22
C GLY A 172 1.35 -12.70 -16.68
N ILE A 173 0.57 -12.05 -17.55
CA ILE A 173 -0.70 -11.40 -17.16
C ILE A 173 -1.78 -12.44 -16.84
N ALA A 174 -1.84 -13.56 -17.56
CA ALA A 174 -2.79 -14.64 -17.24
C ALA A 174 -2.52 -15.25 -15.85
N LEU A 175 -1.25 -15.51 -15.51
CA LEU A 175 -0.86 -15.99 -14.19
C LEU A 175 -1.13 -14.94 -13.11
N LEU A 176 -0.86 -13.67 -13.40
CA LEU A 176 -1.19 -12.55 -12.53
C LEU A 176 -2.70 -12.53 -12.20
N MET A 177 -3.58 -12.68 -13.19
CA MET A 177 -5.03 -12.75 -12.99
C MET A 177 -5.43 -13.95 -12.12
N ALA A 178 -4.81 -15.12 -12.34
CA ALA A 178 -5.03 -16.29 -11.50
C ALA A 178 -4.64 -16.02 -10.04
N PHE A 179 -3.49 -15.38 -9.81
CA PHE A 179 -3.10 -14.96 -8.47
C PHE A 179 -4.14 -14.02 -7.88
N MET A 180 -4.51 -12.93 -8.56
CA MET A 180 -5.51 -11.98 -8.08
C MET A 180 -6.82 -12.64 -7.61
N LEU A 181 -7.25 -13.74 -8.25
CA LEU A 181 -8.49 -14.46 -7.94
C LEU A 181 -8.40 -15.35 -6.68
N LEU A 182 -7.21 -15.70 -6.18
CA LEU A 182 -7.08 -16.58 -4.99
C LEU A 182 -7.75 -16.00 -3.73
N ALA A 183 -7.56 -14.70 -3.45
CA ALA A 183 -8.24 -14.06 -2.32
C ALA A 183 -9.75 -13.93 -2.50
N ARG A 184 -10.23 -13.91 -3.75
CA ARG A 184 -11.67 -13.86 -4.03
C ARG A 184 -12.34 -15.18 -3.66
N ILE A 185 -11.74 -16.32 -4.00
CA ILE A 185 -12.28 -17.65 -3.70
C ILE A 185 -12.52 -17.84 -2.19
N SER A 186 -11.60 -17.31 -1.37
CA SER A 186 -11.62 -17.44 0.08
C SER A 186 -12.44 -16.36 0.81
N GLN A 187 -13.11 -15.47 0.09
CA GLN A 187 -13.88 -14.38 0.70
C GLN A 187 -15.09 -14.93 1.52
N PRO A 188 -15.28 -14.46 2.77
CA PRO A 188 -16.46 -14.77 3.57
C PRO A 188 -17.76 -14.30 2.88
N GLY A 189 -18.84 -15.07 3.03
CA GLY A 189 -20.15 -14.73 2.47
C GLY A 189 -20.25 -14.80 0.93
N LEU A 190 -19.17 -15.16 0.22
CA LEU A 190 -19.20 -15.26 -1.24
C LEU A 190 -20.06 -16.44 -1.70
N ALA A 191 -21.01 -16.17 -2.60
CA ALA A 191 -21.87 -17.18 -3.20
C ALA A 191 -21.08 -18.31 -3.89
N ALA A 192 -21.60 -19.55 -3.83
CA ALA A 192 -20.93 -20.73 -4.37
C ALA A 192 -20.60 -20.61 -5.86
N TRP A 193 -21.52 -20.10 -6.68
CA TRP A 193 -21.29 -19.90 -8.11
C TRP A 193 -20.12 -18.94 -8.39
N ALA A 194 -19.98 -17.88 -7.58
CA ALA A 194 -18.91 -16.90 -7.75
C ALA A 194 -17.54 -17.49 -7.36
N ARG A 195 -17.50 -18.41 -6.38
CA ARG A 195 -16.30 -19.20 -6.07
C ARG A 195 -15.92 -20.11 -7.21
N ILE A 196 -16.90 -20.79 -7.82
CA ILE A 196 -16.67 -21.67 -8.99
C ILE A 196 -16.11 -20.86 -10.16
N VAL A 197 -16.70 -19.71 -10.49
CA VAL A 197 -16.21 -18.83 -11.56
C VAL A 197 -14.78 -18.35 -11.29
N ALA A 198 -14.47 -17.94 -10.04
CA ALA A 198 -13.11 -17.54 -9.68
C ALA A 198 -12.12 -18.71 -9.76
N ALA A 199 -12.49 -19.91 -9.30
CA ALA A 199 -11.65 -21.11 -9.39
C ALA A 199 -11.41 -21.54 -10.85
N ALA A 200 -12.43 -21.46 -11.69
CA ALA A 200 -12.29 -21.70 -13.12
C ALA A 200 -11.35 -20.66 -13.77
N GLY A 201 -11.45 -19.39 -13.36
CA GLY A 201 -10.50 -18.34 -13.72
C GLY A 201 -9.05 -18.66 -13.31
N VAL A 202 -8.83 -19.14 -12.09
CA VAL A 202 -7.50 -19.58 -11.64
C VAL A 202 -6.96 -20.70 -12.53
N PHE A 203 -7.76 -21.72 -12.81
CA PHE A 203 -7.38 -22.82 -13.70
C PHE A 203 -7.04 -22.32 -15.11
N GLY A 204 -7.87 -21.45 -15.68
CA GLY A 204 -7.65 -20.86 -17.00
C GLY A 204 -6.36 -20.04 -17.07
N GLY A 205 -6.10 -19.19 -16.08
CA GLY A 205 -4.90 -18.36 -16.03
C GLY A 205 -3.61 -19.16 -15.84
N VAL A 206 -3.63 -20.21 -15.00
CA VAL A 206 -2.51 -21.15 -14.85
C VAL A 206 -2.25 -21.89 -16.15
N SER A 207 -3.30 -22.41 -16.80
CA SER A 207 -3.20 -23.12 -18.07
C SER A 207 -2.59 -22.24 -19.16
N ALA A 208 -3.11 -21.02 -19.33
CA ALA A 208 -2.59 -20.05 -20.29
C ALA A 208 -1.10 -19.73 -20.06
N SER A 209 -0.70 -19.58 -18.79
CA SER A 209 0.70 -19.31 -18.45
C SER A 209 1.63 -20.47 -18.78
N LEU A 210 1.26 -21.70 -18.42
CA LEU A 210 2.06 -22.88 -18.73
C LEU A 210 2.18 -23.11 -20.25
N LEU A 211 1.06 -23.03 -20.97
CA LEU A 211 1.02 -23.20 -22.44
C LEU A 211 1.74 -22.09 -23.22
N SER A 212 1.90 -20.90 -22.64
CA SER A 212 2.73 -19.85 -23.23
C SER A 212 4.24 -20.10 -23.10
N GLY A 213 4.64 -21.06 -22.26
CA GLY A 213 6.03 -21.29 -21.87
C GLY A 213 6.68 -20.12 -21.13
N SER A 214 5.90 -19.20 -20.55
CA SER A 214 6.40 -18.05 -19.80
C SER A 214 6.93 -18.49 -18.43
N ARG A 215 8.25 -18.50 -18.25
CA ARG A 215 8.92 -18.93 -17.00
C ARG A 215 9.06 -17.81 -15.97
N GLY A 216 9.32 -16.58 -16.41
CA GLY A 216 9.65 -15.45 -15.53
C GLY A 216 8.56 -15.10 -14.53
N ALA A 217 7.28 -15.27 -14.92
CA ALA A 217 6.15 -15.04 -14.04
C ALA A 217 6.09 -16.05 -12.88
N TRP A 218 6.49 -17.31 -13.09
CA TRP A 218 6.50 -18.33 -12.05
C TRP A 218 7.56 -18.09 -10.97
N VAL A 219 8.61 -17.32 -11.26
CA VAL A 219 9.57 -16.85 -10.23
C VAL A 219 8.87 -16.05 -9.14
N ALA A 220 7.83 -15.29 -9.49
CA ALA A 220 7.03 -14.53 -8.54
C ALA A 220 5.98 -15.38 -7.81
N ALA A 221 5.63 -16.56 -8.33
CA ALA A 221 4.56 -17.40 -7.78
C ALA A 221 4.89 -17.91 -6.38
N ILE A 222 6.10 -18.44 -6.17
CA ILE A 222 6.54 -18.97 -4.87
C ILE A 222 6.52 -17.89 -3.77
N PRO A 223 7.18 -16.72 -3.92
CA PRO A 223 7.15 -15.71 -2.88
C PRO A 223 5.74 -15.17 -2.64
N LEU A 224 4.88 -15.08 -3.67
CA LEU A 224 3.48 -14.66 -3.48
C LEU A 224 2.63 -15.69 -2.74
N LEU A 225 2.81 -17.00 -2.99
CA LEU A 225 2.14 -18.05 -2.23
C LEU A 225 2.62 -18.09 -0.78
N LEU A 226 3.92 -17.92 -0.54
CA LEU A 226 4.46 -17.77 0.82
C LEU A 226 3.90 -16.52 1.50
N LEU A 227 3.82 -15.39 0.78
CA LEU A 227 3.23 -14.16 1.29
C LEU A 227 1.75 -14.36 1.65
N TYR A 228 0.99 -15.06 0.82
CA TYR A 228 -0.39 -15.46 1.11
C TYR A 228 -0.45 -16.30 2.40
N LEU A 229 0.33 -17.37 2.50
CA LEU A 229 0.35 -18.29 3.65
C LEU A 229 0.70 -17.61 4.97
N LEU A 230 1.63 -16.65 4.91
CA LEU A 230 2.21 -15.96 6.06
C LEU A 230 1.53 -14.62 6.39
N SER A 231 0.62 -14.12 5.55
CA SER A 231 -0.15 -12.90 5.82
C SER A 231 -1.65 -13.14 5.70
N PHE A 232 -2.24 -12.91 4.52
CA PHE A 232 -3.68 -13.01 4.27
C PHE A 232 -4.30 -14.33 4.75
N GLY A 233 -3.66 -15.46 4.42
CA GLY A 233 -4.13 -16.79 4.80
C GLY A 233 -4.12 -17.07 6.31
N ARG A 234 -3.37 -16.32 7.14
CA ARG A 234 -3.34 -16.57 8.60
C ARG A 234 -4.67 -16.31 9.29
N HIS A 235 -5.54 -15.54 8.66
CA HIS A 235 -6.87 -15.20 9.18
C HIS A 235 -7.96 -16.16 8.68
N LEU A 236 -7.62 -17.06 7.77
CA LEU A 236 -8.55 -18.01 7.18
C LEU A 236 -8.41 -19.39 7.84
N GLY A 237 -9.48 -20.18 7.78
CA GLY A 237 -9.44 -21.59 8.19
C GLY A 237 -8.42 -22.40 7.39
N THR A 238 -7.96 -23.52 7.96
CA THR A 238 -6.88 -24.37 7.40
C THR A 238 -7.12 -24.76 5.94
N ALA A 239 -8.36 -25.06 5.55
CA ALA A 239 -8.74 -25.39 4.19
C ALA A 239 -8.39 -24.27 3.18
N TRP A 240 -8.60 -23.00 3.55
CA TRP A 240 -8.29 -21.86 2.70
C TRP A 240 -6.84 -21.41 2.82
N ARG A 241 -6.27 -21.51 4.02
CA ARG A 241 -4.88 -21.13 4.26
C ARG A 241 -3.92 -22.06 3.52
N ILE A 242 -4.05 -23.36 3.72
CA ILE A 242 -3.12 -24.36 3.18
C ILE A 242 -3.72 -25.01 1.93
N GLY A 243 -4.98 -25.44 2.00
CA GLY A 243 -5.61 -26.18 0.91
C GLY A 243 -5.66 -25.41 -0.41
N LEU A 244 -5.96 -24.10 -0.39
CA LEU A 244 -6.02 -23.31 -1.64
C LEU A 244 -4.65 -23.21 -2.35
N PRO A 245 -3.54 -22.80 -1.70
CA PRO A 245 -2.20 -22.91 -2.29
C PRO A 245 -1.81 -24.33 -2.72
N THR A 246 -2.17 -25.35 -1.95
CA THR A 246 -1.88 -26.75 -2.31
C THR A 246 -2.61 -27.15 -3.59
N VAL A 247 -3.90 -26.84 -3.73
CA VAL A 247 -4.68 -27.11 -4.95
C VAL A 247 -4.13 -26.32 -6.14
N PHE A 248 -3.74 -25.06 -5.93
CA PHE A 248 -3.09 -24.25 -6.97
C PHE A 248 -1.80 -24.91 -7.48
N LEU A 249 -0.91 -25.34 -6.56
CA LEU A 249 0.35 -26.00 -6.91
C LEU A 249 0.10 -27.37 -7.55
N ALA A 250 -0.82 -28.17 -7.01
CA ALA A 250 -1.18 -29.47 -7.58
C ALA A 250 -1.75 -29.33 -9.00
N THR A 251 -2.56 -28.29 -9.25
CA THR A 251 -3.07 -27.96 -10.59
C THR A 251 -1.93 -27.58 -11.53
N ALA A 252 -1.02 -26.71 -11.09
CA ALA A 252 0.13 -26.29 -11.89
C ALA A 252 1.04 -27.48 -12.23
N ILE A 253 1.33 -28.35 -11.26
CA ILE A 253 2.14 -29.56 -11.46
C ILE A 253 1.41 -30.55 -12.38
N GLY A 254 0.13 -30.82 -12.12
CA GLY A 254 -0.65 -31.76 -12.94
C GLY A 254 -0.74 -31.33 -14.41
N LEU A 255 -0.90 -30.03 -14.67
CA LEU A 255 -0.84 -29.49 -16.03
C LEU A 255 0.57 -29.59 -16.62
N ASN A 256 1.63 -29.36 -15.83
CA ASN A 256 3.01 -29.48 -16.27
C ASN A 256 3.40 -30.90 -16.70
N LEU A 257 2.73 -31.93 -16.14
CA LEU A 257 2.95 -33.33 -16.49
C LEU A 257 2.30 -33.75 -17.81
N LEU A 258 1.50 -32.88 -18.43
CA LEU A 258 0.92 -33.17 -19.73
C LEU A 258 2.03 -33.16 -20.79
N PRO A 259 2.13 -34.19 -21.66
CA PRO A 259 3.21 -34.30 -22.66
C PRO A 259 3.30 -33.11 -23.63
N GLN A 260 2.22 -32.34 -23.76
CA GLN A 260 2.17 -31.15 -24.61
C GLN A 260 2.80 -29.91 -23.94
N ILE A 261 3.10 -29.95 -22.64
CA ILE A 261 3.66 -28.85 -21.86
C ILE A 261 5.13 -29.18 -21.54
N ASN A 262 6.04 -28.82 -22.44
CA ASN A 262 7.49 -29.10 -22.36
C ASN A 262 8.26 -28.16 -21.39
N MET A 263 7.70 -27.85 -20.22
CA MET A 263 8.34 -26.91 -19.28
C MET A 263 9.58 -27.52 -18.60
N ASP A 264 9.59 -28.82 -18.39
CA ASP A 264 10.70 -29.61 -17.86
C ASP A 264 11.93 -29.52 -18.76
N GLN A 265 11.76 -29.74 -20.07
CA GLN A 265 12.80 -29.58 -21.08
C GLN A 265 13.31 -28.13 -21.07
N ARG A 266 12.40 -27.16 -21.03
CA ARG A 266 12.75 -25.74 -20.95
C ARG A 266 13.52 -25.38 -19.68
N LEU A 267 13.29 -26.04 -18.54
CA LEU A 267 14.07 -25.81 -17.32
C LEU A 267 15.48 -26.42 -17.44
N ALA A 268 15.59 -27.61 -18.04
CA ALA A 268 16.87 -28.22 -18.34
C ALA A 268 17.70 -27.37 -19.33
N ASP A 269 17.06 -26.74 -20.32
CA ASP A 269 17.70 -25.80 -21.24
C ASP A 269 18.31 -24.61 -20.51
N VAL A 270 17.58 -24.00 -19.56
CA VAL A 270 18.12 -22.88 -18.75
C VAL A 270 19.37 -23.30 -17.97
N ALA A 271 19.35 -24.48 -17.34
CA ALA A 271 20.50 -24.96 -16.59
C ALA A 271 21.74 -25.14 -17.49
N ARG A 272 21.54 -25.63 -18.72
CA ARG A 272 22.60 -25.74 -19.73
C ARG A 272 23.09 -24.38 -20.22
N GLU A 273 22.17 -23.47 -20.54
CA GLU A 273 22.46 -22.08 -20.98
C GLU A 273 23.29 -21.33 -19.93
N ILE A 274 22.90 -21.39 -18.65
CA ILE A 274 23.64 -20.71 -17.56
C ILE A 274 25.04 -21.31 -17.41
N GLY A 275 25.16 -22.63 -17.45
CA GLY A 275 26.46 -23.31 -17.38
C GLY A 275 27.42 -22.89 -18.50
N ALA A 276 26.91 -22.81 -19.74
CA ALA A 276 27.69 -22.38 -20.90
C ALA A 276 28.06 -20.88 -20.85
N SER A 277 27.15 -20.03 -20.39
CA SER A 277 27.42 -18.60 -20.21
C SER A 277 28.47 -18.33 -19.10
N MET A 278 28.48 -19.14 -18.04
CA MET A 278 29.48 -19.06 -16.96
C MET A 278 30.87 -19.55 -17.40
N SER A 279 30.95 -20.48 -18.36
CA SER A 279 32.22 -20.95 -18.93
C SER A 279 32.77 -20.04 -20.04
N GLY A 280 32.10 -18.92 -20.33
CA GLY A 280 32.55 -17.93 -21.31
C GLY A 280 32.35 -18.35 -22.77
N GLN A 281 31.59 -19.42 -23.02
CA GLN A 281 31.21 -19.78 -24.39
C GLN A 281 29.96 -18.98 -24.80
N PRO A 282 29.92 -18.42 -26.02
CA PRO A 282 28.70 -17.85 -26.56
C PRO A 282 27.66 -18.97 -26.70
N SER A 283 26.63 -18.93 -25.86
CA SER A 283 25.52 -19.87 -25.89
C SER A 283 24.27 -19.12 -26.33
N GLY A 284 23.69 -19.51 -27.46
CA GLY A 284 22.37 -19.04 -27.86
C GLY A 284 21.31 -19.48 -26.83
N GLY A 285 20.31 -18.63 -26.58
CA GLY A 285 19.25 -18.93 -25.62
C GLY A 285 18.78 -17.72 -24.83
N GLY A 286 17.48 -17.66 -24.57
CA GLY A 286 16.82 -16.48 -24.04
C GLY A 286 17.24 -16.07 -22.62
N VAL A 287 17.93 -16.93 -21.85
CA VAL A 287 18.51 -16.56 -20.53
C VAL A 287 19.94 -16.05 -20.68
N ALA A 288 20.76 -16.75 -21.46
CA ALA A 288 22.15 -16.32 -21.73
C ALA A 288 22.19 -14.93 -22.38
N GLU A 289 21.35 -14.70 -23.39
CA GLU A 289 21.20 -13.39 -24.05
C GLU A 289 20.85 -12.27 -23.06
N ARG A 290 19.98 -12.54 -22.08
CA ARG A 290 19.62 -11.54 -21.04
C ARG A 290 20.79 -11.23 -20.13
N ILE A 291 21.54 -12.24 -19.69
CA ILE A 291 22.71 -12.05 -18.82
C ILE A 291 23.74 -11.18 -19.54
N GLU A 292 23.97 -11.42 -20.83
CA GLU A 292 24.88 -10.64 -21.66
C GLU A 292 24.41 -9.19 -21.81
N MET A 293 23.13 -8.98 -22.16
CA MET A 293 22.52 -7.64 -22.19
C MET A 293 22.63 -6.91 -20.85
N TRP A 294 22.49 -7.61 -19.72
CA TRP A 294 22.63 -7.02 -18.39
C TRP A 294 24.07 -6.62 -18.08
N ARG A 295 25.06 -7.44 -18.47
CA ARG A 295 26.48 -7.11 -18.33
C ARG A 295 26.83 -5.85 -19.13
N ILE A 296 26.40 -5.78 -20.40
CA ILE A 296 26.58 -4.59 -21.25
C ILE A 296 25.92 -3.37 -20.61
N SER A 297 24.70 -3.52 -20.13
CA SER A 297 23.96 -2.44 -19.46
C SER A 297 24.67 -1.93 -18.22
N LEU A 298 25.17 -2.82 -17.36
CA LEU A 298 25.88 -2.46 -16.13
C LEU A 298 27.23 -1.78 -16.42
N ALA A 299 27.94 -2.23 -17.46
CA ALA A 299 29.16 -1.57 -17.92
C ALA A 299 28.87 -0.13 -18.37
N GLU A 300 27.79 0.07 -19.15
CA GLU A 300 27.39 1.39 -19.62
C GLU A 300 26.91 2.30 -18.49
N ILE A 301 26.13 1.77 -17.55
CA ILE A 301 25.72 2.47 -16.31
C ILE A 301 26.95 2.91 -15.51
N GLY A 302 27.98 2.06 -15.42
CA GLY A 302 29.23 2.33 -14.71
C GLY A 302 29.94 3.59 -15.19
N LYS A 303 29.78 3.96 -16.47
CA LYS A 303 30.35 5.20 -17.03
C LYS A 303 29.66 6.46 -16.48
N ARG A 304 28.34 6.43 -16.23
CA ARG A 304 27.53 7.58 -15.78
C ARG A 304 26.40 7.18 -14.81
N PRO A 305 26.70 6.73 -13.58
CA PRO A 305 25.70 6.13 -12.70
C PRO A 305 24.63 7.12 -12.20
N LEU A 306 24.99 8.39 -12.00
CA LEU A 306 24.11 9.40 -11.39
C LEU A 306 23.02 9.88 -12.34
N LEU A 307 23.38 10.21 -13.59
CA LEU A 307 22.46 10.77 -14.59
C LEU A 307 21.97 9.72 -15.59
N GLY A 308 22.65 8.58 -15.67
CA GLY A 308 22.44 7.60 -16.72
C GLY A 308 23.20 8.00 -18.00
N PRO A 309 23.54 7.02 -18.86
CA PRO A 309 24.06 7.28 -20.20
C PRO A 309 23.00 7.92 -21.13
N GLY A 310 21.71 7.71 -20.85
CA GLY A 310 20.60 8.29 -21.59
C GLY A 310 19.89 7.30 -22.52
N PRO A 311 18.90 7.76 -23.28
CA PRO A 311 18.15 6.96 -24.25
C PRO A 311 19.03 6.53 -25.41
N GLY A 312 18.75 5.37 -25.99
CA GLY A 312 19.52 4.84 -27.12
C GLY A 312 20.90 4.27 -26.74
N ALA A 313 21.44 4.64 -25.57
CA ALA A 313 22.76 4.20 -25.11
C ALA A 313 22.88 2.67 -25.01
N PHE A 314 21.82 1.97 -24.60
CA PHE A 314 21.81 0.51 -24.59
C PHE A 314 22.09 -0.07 -25.99
N LYS A 315 21.38 0.45 -27.00
CA LYS A 315 21.49 -0.04 -28.38
C LYS A 315 22.86 0.29 -28.96
N GLN A 316 23.40 1.47 -28.68
CA GLN A 316 24.76 1.85 -29.08
C GLN A 316 25.80 0.93 -28.43
N ALA A 317 25.73 0.74 -27.11
CA ALA A 317 26.63 -0.16 -26.38
C ALA A 317 26.54 -1.61 -26.86
N LEU A 318 25.36 -2.04 -27.32
CA LEU A 318 25.16 -3.36 -27.90
C LEU A 318 25.82 -3.49 -29.28
N VAL A 319 25.66 -2.49 -30.15
CA VAL A 319 26.35 -2.43 -31.45
C VAL A 319 27.86 -2.46 -31.25
N GLU A 320 28.40 -1.59 -30.39
CA GLU A 320 29.83 -1.56 -30.05
C GLU A 320 30.31 -2.91 -29.49
N ALA A 321 29.52 -3.57 -28.65
CA ALA A 321 29.88 -4.87 -28.11
C ALA A 321 29.95 -5.97 -29.19
N VAL A 322 29.06 -5.93 -30.17
CA VAL A 322 29.06 -6.89 -31.29
C VAL A 322 30.23 -6.60 -32.24
N GLU A 323 30.48 -5.34 -32.57
CA GLU A 323 31.61 -4.94 -33.44
C GLU A 323 32.96 -5.31 -32.83
N ASP A 324 33.11 -5.18 -31.51
CA ASP A 324 34.31 -5.58 -30.77
C ASP A 324 34.43 -7.10 -30.54
N GLY A 325 33.49 -7.91 -31.03
CA GLY A 325 33.45 -9.35 -30.80
C GLY A 325 33.20 -9.76 -29.34
N ARG A 326 32.71 -8.82 -28.50
CA ARG A 326 32.37 -9.03 -27.09
C ARG A 326 30.94 -9.54 -26.90
N ALA A 327 30.13 -9.53 -27.95
CA ALA A 327 28.74 -9.95 -27.92
C ALA A 327 28.26 -10.63 -29.21
N SER A 328 27.22 -11.48 -29.12
CA SER A 328 26.62 -12.14 -30.29
C SER A 328 25.83 -11.15 -31.17
N ALA A 329 25.97 -11.28 -32.50
CA ALA A 329 25.20 -10.48 -33.46
C ALA A 329 23.68 -10.70 -33.35
N GLU A 330 23.24 -11.84 -32.81
CA GLU A 330 21.82 -12.14 -32.57
C GLU A 330 21.16 -11.13 -31.62
N LEU A 331 21.94 -10.52 -30.72
CA LEU A 331 21.41 -9.56 -29.75
C LEU A 331 20.96 -8.25 -30.39
N LEU A 332 21.43 -7.91 -31.60
CA LEU A 332 21.09 -6.65 -32.28
C LEU A 332 19.59 -6.50 -32.57
N VAL A 333 18.80 -7.57 -32.47
CA VAL A 333 17.34 -7.52 -32.53
C VAL A 333 16.72 -6.77 -31.34
N TYR A 334 17.40 -6.74 -30.19
CA TYR A 334 16.90 -6.15 -28.96
C TYR A 334 17.17 -4.65 -28.88
N ARG A 335 16.18 -3.91 -28.37
CA ARG A 335 16.26 -2.46 -28.16
C ARG A 335 16.31 -2.04 -26.69
N HIS A 336 16.21 -3.00 -25.79
CA HIS A 336 16.12 -2.77 -24.35
C HIS A 336 16.71 -3.95 -23.58
N PRO A 337 17.17 -3.78 -22.33
CA PRO A 337 17.94 -4.79 -21.61
C PRO A 337 17.10 -5.93 -20.99
N HIS A 338 15.80 -6.02 -21.28
CA HIS A 338 14.90 -7.00 -20.65
C HIS A 338 14.93 -6.92 -19.11
N SER A 339 14.97 -5.70 -18.60
CA SER A 339 14.79 -5.37 -17.19
C SER A 339 14.34 -3.93 -17.11
N GLN A 340 13.20 -3.68 -16.49
CA GLN A 340 12.70 -2.31 -16.33
C GLN A 340 13.59 -1.49 -15.39
N PHE A 341 14.22 -2.14 -14.41
CA PHE A 341 15.13 -1.48 -13.47
C PHE A 341 16.42 -1.03 -14.17
N LEU A 342 17.01 -1.90 -15.02
CA LEU A 342 18.16 -1.50 -15.82
C LEU A 342 17.78 -0.43 -16.86
N SER A 343 16.62 -0.57 -17.52
CA SER A 343 16.14 0.47 -18.45
C SER A 343 15.98 1.81 -17.73
N ALA A 344 15.35 1.87 -16.56
CA ALA A 344 15.18 3.12 -15.82
C ALA A 344 16.52 3.74 -15.38
N TRP A 345 17.50 2.91 -15.01
CA TRP A 345 18.83 3.38 -14.64
C TRP A 345 19.62 3.90 -15.86
N LEU A 346 19.55 3.19 -16.99
CA LEU A 346 20.18 3.62 -18.24
C LEU A 346 19.63 4.97 -18.71
N HIS A 347 18.30 5.14 -18.68
CA HIS A 347 17.66 6.35 -19.17
C HIS A 347 17.85 7.55 -18.24
N GLY A 348 17.65 7.38 -16.93
CA GLY A 348 17.53 8.49 -15.99
C GLY A 348 18.44 8.42 -14.77
N GLY A 349 19.44 7.53 -14.76
CA GLY A 349 20.38 7.42 -13.65
C GLY A 349 19.75 6.92 -12.36
N ILE A 350 20.37 7.27 -11.22
CA ILE A 350 19.79 7.03 -9.89
C ILE A 350 18.39 7.66 -9.76
N PRO A 351 18.10 8.88 -10.24
CA PRO A 351 16.74 9.42 -10.23
C PRO A 351 15.72 8.53 -10.94
N GLY A 352 16.10 7.93 -12.08
CA GLY A 352 15.25 7.01 -12.85
C GLY A 352 14.97 5.74 -12.07
N LEU A 353 16.01 5.14 -11.48
CA LEU A 353 15.88 3.95 -10.64
C LEU A 353 15.03 4.22 -9.39
N VAL A 354 15.30 5.30 -8.66
CA VAL A 354 14.58 5.67 -7.43
C VAL A 354 13.11 5.95 -7.73
N SER A 355 12.81 6.71 -8.79
CA SER A 355 11.42 6.99 -9.16
C SER A 355 10.64 5.73 -9.56
N LEU A 356 11.28 4.75 -10.23
CA LEU A 356 10.68 3.44 -10.50
C LEU A 356 10.42 2.64 -9.21
N VAL A 357 11.40 2.61 -8.30
CA VAL A 357 11.26 1.94 -6.99
C VAL A 357 10.12 2.55 -6.19
N LEU A 358 9.95 3.88 -6.24
CA LEU A 358 8.81 4.55 -5.59
C LEU A 358 7.48 4.21 -6.27
N LEU A 359 7.44 4.17 -7.61
CA LEU A 359 6.25 3.86 -8.39
C LEU A 359 5.70 2.46 -8.10
N PHE A 360 6.56 1.48 -7.84
CA PHE A 360 6.17 0.15 -7.37
C PHE A 360 6.01 0.05 -5.85
N GLY A 361 6.94 0.62 -5.09
CA GLY A 361 7.07 0.40 -3.65
C GLY A 361 6.00 1.10 -2.81
N LEU A 362 5.59 2.32 -3.17
CA LEU A 362 4.53 3.04 -2.47
C LEU A 362 3.17 2.33 -2.52
N PRO A 363 2.67 1.87 -3.69
CA PRO A 363 1.40 1.14 -3.72
C PRO A 363 1.53 -0.23 -3.04
N LEU A 364 2.65 -0.96 -3.24
CA LEU A 364 2.89 -2.22 -2.51
C LEU A 364 2.85 -2.04 -1.00
N ARG A 365 3.48 -0.98 -0.47
CA ARG A 365 3.41 -0.65 0.96
C ARG A 365 1.98 -0.35 1.40
N ARG A 366 1.19 0.38 0.60
CA ARG A 366 -0.21 0.68 0.93
C ARG A 366 -1.05 -0.60 0.98
N PHE A 367 -0.95 -1.44 -0.04
CA PHE A 367 -1.66 -2.73 -0.09
C PHE A 367 -1.22 -3.66 1.03
N TRP A 368 0.07 -3.67 1.35
CA TRP A 368 0.59 -4.42 2.48
C TRP A 368 -0.07 -4.00 3.80
N LEU A 369 -0.15 -2.69 4.08
CA LEU A 369 -0.81 -2.21 5.31
C LEU A 369 -2.31 -2.56 5.35
N MET A 370 -2.99 -2.48 4.20
CA MET A 370 -4.42 -2.76 4.10
C MET A 370 -4.76 -4.27 4.15
N ARG A 371 -3.80 -5.17 3.88
CA ARG A 371 -4.01 -6.64 3.95
C ARG A 371 -4.40 -7.14 5.35
N SER A 372 -4.18 -6.32 6.39
CA SER A 372 -4.50 -6.63 7.79
C SER A 372 -5.70 -5.83 8.30
N SER A 373 -6.47 -5.21 7.40
CA SER A 373 -7.72 -4.56 7.75
C SER A 373 -8.69 -5.56 8.38
N SER A 374 -9.48 -5.11 9.35
CA SER A 374 -10.58 -5.89 9.90
C SER A 374 -11.74 -6.06 8.92
N LEU A 375 -11.82 -5.20 7.91
CA LEU A 375 -12.85 -5.17 6.86
C LEU A 375 -12.55 -6.23 5.77
N ASP A 376 -13.49 -7.13 5.49
CA ASP A 376 -13.30 -8.33 4.67
C ASP A 376 -13.06 -8.02 3.18
N SER A 377 -13.93 -7.23 2.57
CA SER A 377 -13.86 -6.87 1.15
C SER A 377 -12.62 -6.02 0.88
N THR A 378 -12.32 -5.11 1.81
CA THR A 378 -11.10 -4.31 1.79
C THR A 378 -9.84 -5.17 1.86
N GLN A 379 -9.83 -6.19 2.73
CA GLN A 379 -8.71 -7.11 2.88
C GLN A 379 -8.47 -7.93 1.61
N THR A 380 -9.54 -8.50 1.03
CA THR A 380 -9.49 -9.25 -0.23
C THR A 380 -8.99 -8.38 -1.39
N MET A 381 -9.49 -7.15 -1.50
CA MET A 381 -9.03 -6.21 -2.53
C MET A 381 -7.56 -5.80 -2.33
N ALA A 382 -7.13 -5.59 -1.08
CA ALA A 382 -5.74 -5.28 -0.77
C ALA A 382 -4.79 -6.40 -1.19
N TRP A 383 -5.14 -7.66 -0.95
CA TRP A 383 -4.33 -8.79 -1.40
C TRP A 383 -4.33 -8.94 -2.92
N CYS A 384 -5.47 -8.77 -3.58
CA CYS A 384 -5.58 -8.76 -5.04
C CYS A 384 -4.64 -7.71 -5.66
N ALA A 385 -4.65 -6.49 -5.12
CA ALA A 385 -3.78 -5.40 -5.52
C ALA A 385 -2.29 -5.71 -5.28
N LEU A 386 -1.97 -6.30 -4.12
CA LEU A 386 -0.61 -6.72 -3.75
C LEU A 386 -0.08 -7.78 -4.72
N ALA A 387 -0.91 -8.77 -5.06
CA ALA A 387 -0.58 -9.80 -6.03
C ALA A 387 -0.34 -9.19 -7.42
N ALA A 388 -1.22 -8.31 -7.89
CA ALA A 388 -1.10 -7.67 -9.20
C ALA A 388 0.22 -6.88 -9.33
N ILE A 389 0.46 -5.92 -8.43
CA ILE A 389 1.64 -5.05 -8.51
C ILE A 389 2.92 -5.81 -8.12
N GLY A 390 2.84 -6.77 -7.19
CA GLY A 390 3.98 -7.59 -6.79
C GLY A 390 4.46 -8.47 -7.94
N MET A 391 3.54 -9.10 -8.65
CA MET A 391 3.85 -9.90 -9.83
C MET A 391 4.48 -9.05 -10.93
N LEU A 392 3.92 -7.86 -11.23
CA LEU A 392 4.50 -6.95 -12.22
C LEU A 392 5.89 -6.44 -11.81
N ALA A 393 6.11 -6.17 -10.52
CA ALA A 393 7.41 -5.73 -10.00
C ALA A 393 8.49 -6.81 -10.17
N VAL A 394 8.16 -8.09 -9.90
CA VAL A 394 9.08 -9.21 -10.12
C VAL A 394 9.29 -9.45 -11.61
N MET A 395 8.22 -9.41 -12.42
CA MET A 395 8.34 -9.52 -13.88
C MET A 395 9.23 -8.40 -14.45
N ALA A 396 9.14 -7.19 -13.90
CA ALA A 396 9.96 -6.05 -14.27
C ALA A 396 11.47 -6.23 -14.00
N LEU A 397 11.89 -7.22 -13.19
CA LEU A 397 13.31 -7.60 -13.06
C LEU A 397 13.84 -8.26 -14.33
N THR A 398 12.98 -9.00 -15.04
CA THR A 398 13.34 -9.83 -16.19
C THR A 398 12.67 -9.40 -17.49
N GLU A 399 11.90 -8.32 -17.47
CA GLU A 399 11.27 -7.71 -18.64
C GLU A 399 11.20 -6.19 -18.53
N SER A 400 11.33 -5.51 -19.67
CA SER A 400 11.23 -4.05 -19.75
C SER A 400 9.78 -3.62 -19.99
N ILE A 401 8.99 -3.59 -18.91
CA ILE A 401 7.53 -3.44 -18.99
C ILE A 401 7.00 -2.13 -19.59
N PHE A 402 7.76 -1.04 -19.47
CA PHE A 402 7.37 0.27 -19.98
C PHE A 402 7.90 0.55 -21.39
N GLU A 403 8.68 -0.37 -21.96
CA GLU A 403 9.12 -0.30 -23.35
C GLU A 403 8.06 -0.78 -24.34
N ARG A 404 6.94 -1.31 -23.84
CA ARG A 404 5.82 -1.80 -24.64
C ARG A 404 4.52 -1.12 -24.24
N ASN A 405 3.72 -0.73 -25.23
CA ASN A 405 2.40 -0.12 -24.98
C ASN A 405 1.53 -0.99 -24.07
N ILE A 406 1.51 -2.29 -24.32
CA ILE A 406 0.69 -3.24 -23.57
C ILE A 406 1.10 -3.33 -22.09
N GLY A 407 2.40 -3.26 -21.79
CA GLY A 407 2.88 -3.29 -20.42
C GLY A 407 2.53 -2.02 -19.65
N VAL A 408 2.63 -0.84 -20.28
CA VAL A 408 2.15 0.43 -19.70
C VAL A 408 0.65 0.37 -19.44
N ILE A 409 -0.15 -0.12 -20.40
CA ILE A 409 -1.61 -0.21 -20.29
C ILE A 409 -2.01 -1.11 -19.11
N TRP A 410 -1.48 -2.34 -19.04
CA TRP A 410 -1.81 -3.27 -17.96
C TRP A 410 -1.34 -2.75 -16.61
N PHE A 411 -0.12 -2.21 -16.51
CA PHE A 411 0.36 -1.63 -15.27
C PHE A 411 -0.53 -0.47 -14.81
N ALA A 412 -0.85 0.47 -15.69
CA ALA A 412 -1.66 1.64 -15.35
C ALA A 412 -3.09 1.27 -14.97
N LEU A 413 -3.73 0.38 -15.73
CA LEU A 413 -5.07 -0.12 -15.45
C LEU A 413 -5.13 -0.88 -14.12
N LEU A 414 -4.19 -1.81 -13.88
CA LEU A 414 -4.17 -2.61 -12.67
C LEU A 414 -3.87 -1.77 -11.43
N LEU A 415 -2.95 -0.81 -11.53
CA LEU A 415 -2.61 0.08 -10.42
C LEU A 415 -3.75 1.03 -10.08
N ALA A 416 -4.26 1.77 -11.06
CA ALA A 416 -5.34 2.74 -10.85
C ALA A 416 -6.65 2.04 -10.46
N GLY A 417 -6.97 0.92 -11.10
CA GLY A 417 -8.13 0.09 -10.81
C GLY A 417 -8.10 -0.46 -9.39
N SER A 418 -7.01 -1.12 -9.01
CA SER A 418 -6.88 -1.71 -7.66
C SER A 418 -6.94 -0.66 -6.56
N LEU A 419 -6.32 0.51 -6.75
CA LEU A 419 -6.40 1.61 -5.76
C LEU A 419 -7.79 2.21 -5.66
N GLY A 420 -8.43 2.46 -6.81
CA GLY A 420 -9.77 2.99 -6.88
C GLY A 420 -10.77 2.08 -6.18
N LEU A 421 -10.71 0.79 -6.52
CA LEU A 421 -11.53 -0.26 -5.92
C LEU A 421 -11.25 -0.46 -4.43
N LEU A 422 -9.99 -0.43 -4.01
CA LEU A 422 -9.65 -0.53 -2.58
C LEU A 422 -10.28 0.61 -1.77
N THR A 423 -10.30 1.83 -2.33
CA THR A 423 -10.96 2.97 -1.68
C THR A 423 -12.49 2.84 -1.71
N SER A 424 -13.09 2.43 -2.83
CA SER A 424 -14.55 2.32 -2.95
C SER A 424 -15.10 1.19 -2.09
N GLU A 425 -14.45 0.02 -2.08
CA GLU A 425 -14.88 -1.12 -1.27
C GLU A 425 -14.77 -0.83 0.23
N ARG A 426 -13.67 -0.22 0.67
CA ARG A 426 -13.55 0.23 2.06
C ARG A 426 -14.68 1.18 2.45
N ARG A 427 -15.01 2.13 1.57
CA ARG A 427 -16.09 3.09 1.81
C ARG A 427 -17.45 2.40 1.93
N ARG A 428 -17.75 1.49 1.00
CA ARG A 428 -19.00 0.70 1.02
C ARG A 428 -19.12 -0.15 2.27
N GLU A 429 -18.05 -0.85 2.63
CA GLU A 429 -18.02 -1.76 3.78
C GLU A 429 -18.20 -1.01 5.10
N LEU A 430 -17.58 0.17 5.24
CA LEU A 430 -17.80 1.05 6.39
C LEU A 430 -19.17 1.74 6.38
N ALA A 431 -19.82 1.87 5.21
CA ALA A 431 -21.16 2.45 5.12
C ALA A 431 -22.27 1.43 5.42
N ALA A 432 -21.95 0.12 5.38
CA ALA A 432 -22.90 -0.93 5.70
C ALA A 432 -23.30 -0.85 7.18
N PRO A 433 -24.59 -0.99 7.53
CA PRO A 433 -25.02 -1.03 8.91
C PRO A 433 -24.48 -2.29 9.58
N VAL A 434 -23.80 -2.12 10.71
CA VAL A 434 -23.28 -3.22 11.53
C VAL A 434 -23.61 -2.96 12.98
N GLN A 435 -24.10 -3.98 13.67
CA GLN A 435 -24.36 -3.94 15.11
C GLN A 435 -23.28 -4.74 15.83
N ARG A 436 -22.63 -4.11 16.82
CA ARG A 436 -21.63 -4.79 17.67
C ARG A 436 -22.29 -5.85 18.55
N GLN A 437 -21.56 -6.94 18.81
CA GLN A 437 -22.03 -8.04 19.68
C GLN A 437 -21.57 -7.89 21.14
N ALA A 438 -20.67 -6.95 21.43
CA ALA A 438 -20.04 -6.79 22.75
C ALA A 438 -20.18 -5.35 23.27
N ARG A 439 -20.21 -5.19 24.60
CA ARG A 439 -20.33 -3.86 25.23
C ARG A 439 -19.00 -3.10 25.20
N LEU A 440 -19.06 -1.82 24.84
CA LEU A 440 -17.93 -0.90 24.75
C LEU A 440 -17.98 0.16 25.85
N SER A 441 -16.99 0.13 26.73
CA SER A 441 -16.69 1.22 27.66
C SER A 441 -15.68 2.18 27.05
N VAL A 442 -15.93 3.48 27.16
CA VAL A 442 -14.94 4.52 26.87
C VAL A 442 -14.43 5.09 28.19
N ILE A 443 -13.12 5.06 28.40
CA ILE A 443 -12.49 5.63 29.58
C ILE A 443 -11.71 6.89 29.21
N VAL A 444 -11.88 7.95 29.99
CA VAL A 444 -11.25 9.26 29.76
C VAL A 444 -10.58 9.73 31.05
N ILE A 445 -9.34 10.18 30.96
CA ILE A 445 -8.68 10.94 32.03
C ILE A 445 -8.61 12.41 31.62
N VAL A 446 -8.84 13.32 32.56
CA VAL A 446 -8.97 14.75 32.24
C VAL A 446 -8.42 15.64 33.34
N TYR A 447 -7.88 16.80 32.94
CA TYR A 447 -7.43 17.88 33.83
C TYR A 447 -7.41 19.21 33.06
N ASN A 448 -8.25 20.17 33.44
CA ASN A 448 -8.33 21.52 32.86
C ASN A 448 -8.45 21.53 31.33
N GLU A 449 -9.49 20.88 30.80
CA GLU A 449 -9.78 20.76 29.38
C GLU A 449 -11.21 21.23 29.05
N ALA A 450 -11.75 22.22 29.78
CA ALA A 450 -13.09 22.76 29.53
C ALA A 450 -13.27 23.26 28.08
N ASP A 451 -12.18 23.71 27.44
CA ASP A 451 -12.16 24.17 26.04
C ASP A 451 -12.28 23.04 25.00
N ARG A 452 -12.05 21.76 25.38
CA ARG A 452 -11.98 20.64 24.43
C ARG A 452 -12.78 19.41 24.79
N ILE A 453 -13.04 19.17 26.07
CA ILE A 453 -13.63 17.92 26.55
C ILE A 453 -14.98 17.63 25.89
N ARG A 454 -15.77 18.67 25.60
CA ARG A 454 -17.01 18.57 24.82
C ARG A 454 -16.80 17.94 23.44
N HIS A 455 -15.75 18.33 22.72
CA HIS A 455 -15.42 17.75 21.42
C HIS A 455 -14.98 16.28 21.50
N CYS A 456 -14.40 15.86 22.62
CA CYS A 456 -14.06 14.46 22.89
C CYS A 456 -15.33 13.63 23.17
N LEU A 457 -16.25 14.17 23.99
CA LEU A 457 -17.42 13.47 24.50
C LEU A 457 -18.62 13.47 23.53
N ASP A 458 -18.86 14.56 22.79
CA ASP A 458 -19.99 14.71 21.86
C ASP A 458 -20.13 13.52 20.89
N PRO A 459 -19.06 13.06 20.20
CA PRO A 459 -19.21 11.97 19.25
C PRO A 459 -19.45 10.63 19.94
N ILE A 460 -18.91 10.41 21.13
CA ILE A 460 -19.05 9.11 21.80
C ILE A 460 -20.37 9.00 22.58
N SER A 461 -21.02 10.12 22.86
CA SER A 461 -22.36 10.17 23.48
C SER A 461 -23.38 9.40 22.64
N GLY A 462 -24.11 8.48 23.26
CA GLY A 462 -25.07 7.59 22.59
C GLY A 462 -24.45 6.51 21.69
N TRP A 463 -23.14 6.54 21.45
CA TRP A 463 -22.42 5.47 20.74
C TRP A 463 -21.73 4.49 21.70
N ALA A 464 -21.13 4.98 22.79
CA ALA A 464 -20.54 4.12 23.83
C ALA A 464 -21.62 3.55 24.74
N ASP A 465 -21.47 2.29 25.20
CA ASP A 465 -22.41 1.69 26.19
C ASP A 465 -22.14 2.20 27.61
N GLU A 466 -20.95 2.75 27.84
CA GLU A 466 -20.50 3.27 29.12
C GLU A 466 -19.41 4.32 28.89
N ILE A 467 -19.47 5.44 29.60
CA ILE A 467 -18.41 6.45 29.64
C ILE A 467 -17.97 6.62 31.09
N VAL A 468 -16.68 6.40 31.36
CA VAL A 468 -16.06 6.57 32.68
C VAL A 468 -15.03 7.69 32.60
N ILE A 469 -15.14 8.68 33.49
CA ILE A 469 -14.27 9.86 33.48
C ILE A 469 -13.57 9.98 34.84
N LEU A 470 -12.24 10.03 34.83
CA LEU A 470 -11.44 10.39 36.01
C LEU A 470 -10.84 11.78 35.83
N ASP A 471 -11.29 12.71 36.66
CA ASP A 471 -10.75 14.06 36.75
C ASP A 471 -9.63 14.15 37.78
N SER A 472 -8.55 14.85 37.45
CA SER A 472 -7.37 14.98 38.31
C SER A 472 -7.31 16.29 39.08
N GLY A 473 -8.46 16.82 39.49
CA GLY A 473 -8.57 18.05 40.28
C GLY A 473 -8.69 19.32 39.43
N SER A 474 -9.46 19.26 38.34
CA SER A 474 -9.70 20.43 37.50
C SER A 474 -10.28 21.61 38.29
N THR A 475 -9.83 22.80 37.96
CA THR A 475 -10.24 24.07 38.56
C THR A 475 -11.09 24.94 37.63
N ASP A 476 -11.28 24.49 36.38
CA ASP A 476 -12.17 25.09 35.39
C ASP A 476 -13.50 24.30 35.30
N ASP A 477 -14.33 24.62 34.31
CA ASP A 477 -15.64 24.01 34.11
C ASP A 477 -15.59 22.54 33.61
N THR A 478 -14.41 21.92 33.53
CA THR A 478 -14.23 20.56 32.99
C THR A 478 -15.17 19.54 33.64
N VAL A 479 -15.24 19.51 34.98
CA VAL A 479 -16.05 18.52 35.70
C VAL A 479 -17.54 18.75 35.46
N ALA A 480 -17.98 20.01 35.40
CA ALA A 480 -19.36 20.36 35.13
C ALA A 480 -19.77 19.86 33.73
N ILE A 481 -18.93 20.09 32.72
CA ILE A 481 -19.17 19.63 31.35
C ILE A 481 -19.21 18.10 31.30
N CYS A 482 -18.27 17.40 31.95
CA CYS A 482 -18.23 15.93 31.97
C CYS A 482 -19.52 15.30 32.50
N ARG A 483 -20.12 15.91 33.55
CA ARG A 483 -21.36 15.42 34.18
C ARG A 483 -22.59 15.52 33.27
N GLU A 484 -22.54 16.33 32.21
CA GLU A 484 -23.61 16.36 31.20
C GLU A 484 -23.69 15.06 30.37
N TYR A 485 -22.61 14.27 30.32
CA TYR A 485 -22.50 13.07 29.46
C TYR A 485 -22.63 11.75 30.21
N THR A 486 -22.29 11.73 31.50
CA THR A 486 -22.28 10.52 32.32
C THR A 486 -22.30 10.87 33.79
N ASP A 487 -22.96 10.06 34.61
CA ASP A 487 -22.89 10.15 36.07
C ASP A 487 -21.59 9.54 36.62
N ARG A 488 -20.81 8.82 35.79
CA ARG A 488 -19.56 8.15 36.20
C ARG A 488 -18.35 9.08 36.10
N VAL A 489 -18.43 10.24 36.75
CA VAL A 489 -17.34 11.22 36.87
C VAL A 489 -16.80 11.21 38.29
N GLU A 490 -15.53 10.85 38.46
CA GLU A 490 -14.86 10.82 39.77
C GLU A 490 -13.65 11.75 39.75
N GLN A 491 -13.57 12.63 40.75
CA GLN A 491 -12.44 13.54 40.93
C GLN A 491 -11.46 12.92 41.94
N THR A 492 -10.17 12.87 41.59
CA THR A 492 -9.13 12.18 42.35
C THR A 492 -7.77 12.86 42.20
N ASP A 493 -6.74 12.35 42.88
CA ASP A 493 -5.36 12.84 42.80
C ASP A 493 -4.70 12.51 41.44
N TRP A 494 -3.50 13.08 41.19
CA TRP A 494 -2.72 12.82 39.98
C TRP A 494 -1.47 11.96 40.28
N PRO A 495 -1.59 10.61 40.22
CA PRO A 495 -0.46 9.70 40.41
C PRO A 495 0.41 9.54 39.14
N GLY A 496 0.05 10.19 38.03
CA GLY A 496 0.66 10.01 36.70
C GLY A 496 -0.25 9.28 35.70
N PHE A 497 0.14 9.28 34.42
CA PHE A 497 -0.72 8.81 33.32
C PHE A 497 -1.10 7.33 33.45
N GLY A 498 -0.13 6.44 33.69
CA GLY A 498 -0.35 5.00 33.77
C GLY A 498 -1.31 4.59 34.91
N PRO A 499 -1.00 4.95 36.17
CA PRO A 499 -1.87 4.62 37.30
C PRO A 499 -3.27 5.23 37.18
N GLN A 500 -3.39 6.46 36.67
CA GLN A 500 -4.70 7.10 36.48
C GLN A 500 -5.53 6.38 35.40
N LYS A 501 -4.92 5.99 34.26
CA LYS A 501 -5.60 5.19 33.23
C LYS A 501 -5.98 3.80 33.74
N GLN A 502 -5.16 3.18 34.60
CA GLN A 502 -5.50 1.91 35.24
C GLN A 502 -6.71 2.06 36.17
N ARG A 503 -6.75 3.10 37.02
CA ARG A 503 -7.92 3.38 37.88
C ARG A 503 -9.19 3.55 37.05
N ALA A 504 -9.13 4.23 35.92
CA ALA A 504 -10.28 4.40 35.02
C ALA A 504 -10.71 3.06 34.40
N LEU A 505 -9.76 2.22 33.98
CA LEU A 505 -10.00 0.87 33.48
C LEU A 505 -10.66 -0.04 34.54
N ASP A 506 -10.23 0.03 35.80
CA ASP A 506 -10.78 -0.78 36.89
C ASP A 506 -12.24 -0.46 37.19
N ARG A 507 -12.71 0.74 36.81
CA ARG A 507 -14.12 1.13 36.92
C ARG A 507 -14.96 0.75 35.70
N ALA A 508 -14.35 0.40 34.57
CA ALA A 508 -15.08 0.01 33.37
C ALA A 508 -15.74 -1.38 33.52
N THR A 509 -16.96 -1.52 33.00
CA THR A 509 -17.75 -2.77 33.10
C THR A 509 -17.95 -3.48 31.76
N GLY A 510 -17.72 -2.80 30.63
CA GLY A 510 -17.85 -3.34 29.28
C GLY A 510 -16.84 -4.45 28.96
N ASP A 511 -17.14 -5.22 27.93
CA ASP A 511 -16.27 -6.29 27.43
C ASP A 511 -15.02 -5.72 26.77
N TRP A 512 -15.19 -4.59 26.08
CA TRP A 512 -14.16 -3.82 25.41
C TRP A 512 -14.00 -2.45 26.05
N VAL A 513 -12.76 -1.95 26.01
CA VAL A 513 -12.39 -0.64 26.52
C VAL A 513 -11.68 0.14 25.42
N LEU A 514 -12.18 1.35 25.14
CA LEU A 514 -11.50 2.37 24.37
C LEU A 514 -10.97 3.44 25.33
N SER A 515 -9.66 3.54 25.47
CA SER A 515 -9.02 4.61 26.25
C SER A 515 -8.79 5.84 25.40
N LEU A 516 -9.34 6.97 25.81
CA LEU A 516 -9.16 8.27 25.16
C LEU A 516 -8.50 9.27 26.10
N ASP A 517 -7.71 10.16 25.52
CA ASP A 517 -7.28 11.38 26.17
C ASP A 517 -8.29 12.50 25.83
N ALA A 518 -8.45 13.49 26.71
CA ALA A 518 -9.42 14.59 26.50
C ALA A 518 -9.14 15.47 25.27
N ASP A 519 -7.96 15.36 24.66
CA ASP A 519 -7.57 16.02 23.42
C ASP A 519 -7.76 15.13 22.17
N GLU A 520 -8.41 13.97 22.29
CA GLU A 520 -8.70 13.04 21.22
C GLU A 520 -10.19 13.01 20.84
N VAL A 521 -10.49 12.83 19.55
CA VAL A 521 -11.87 12.81 19.03
C VAL A 521 -12.07 11.60 18.12
N VAL A 522 -13.11 10.81 18.41
CA VAL A 522 -13.48 9.62 17.63
C VAL A 522 -14.35 10.02 16.43
N GLY A 523 -13.77 9.97 15.24
CA GLY A 523 -14.48 10.25 13.98
C GLY A 523 -15.44 9.12 13.56
N THR A 524 -16.40 9.45 12.68
CA THR A 524 -17.40 8.50 12.18
C THR A 524 -16.79 7.27 11.49
N GLU A 525 -15.70 7.45 10.72
CA GLU A 525 -15.00 6.32 10.08
C GLU A 525 -14.47 5.33 11.12
N LEU A 526 -13.87 5.85 12.20
CA LEU A 526 -13.31 5.05 13.27
C LEU A 526 -14.40 4.32 14.06
N LYS A 527 -15.54 4.98 14.37
CA LYS A 527 -16.68 4.30 15.01
C LYS A 527 -17.14 3.10 14.19
N ARG A 528 -17.38 3.29 12.88
CA ARG A 528 -17.80 2.23 11.97
C ARG A 528 -16.78 1.09 11.89
N GLU A 529 -15.49 1.40 11.82
CA GLU A 529 -14.45 0.37 11.80
C GLU A 529 -14.37 -0.38 13.14
N ILE A 530 -14.55 0.30 14.27
CA ILE A 530 -14.67 -0.34 15.59
C ILE A 530 -15.90 -1.24 15.63
N ASP A 531 -17.08 -0.75 15.26
CA ASP A 531 -18.32 -1.52 15.28
C ASP A 531 -18.22 -2.78 14.40
N PHE A 532 -17.65 -2.65 13.19
CA PHE A 532 -17.36 -3.80 12.32
C PHE A 532 -16.41 -4.80 12.99
N THR A 533 -15.37 -4.30 13.66
CA THR A 533 -14.37 -5.14 14.33
C THR A 533 -14.97 -5.86 15.54
N LEU A 534 -15.85 -5.20 16.29
CA LEU A 534 -16.52 -5.74 17.49
C LEU A 534 -17.76 -6.59 17.18
N ALA A 535 -18.21 -6.63 15.92
CA ALA A 535 -19.26 -7.52 15.45
C ALA A 535 -18.75 -8.92 15.04
N GLN A 536 -17.43 -9.12 14.95
CA GLN A 536 -16.85 -10.39 14.53
C GLN A 536 -16.87 -11.42 15.66
N GLU A 537 -17.39 -12.61 15.39
CA GLU A 537 -17.42 -13.73 16.33
C GLU A 537 -16.73 -14.98 15.77
N PRO A 538 -15.68 -15.50 16.44
CA PRO A 538 -14.92 -14.85 17.52
C PRO A 538 -14.12 -13.63 17.01
N PRO A 539 -13.77 -12.66 17.88
CA PRO A 539 -12.98 -11.50 17.48
C PRO A 539 -11.57 -11.92 17.02
N ARG A 540 -11.12 -11.37 15.87
CA ARG A 540 -9.81 -11.71 15.27
C ARG A 540 -8.60 -11.41 16.16
N HIS A 541 -8.65 -10.28 16.85
CA HIS A 541 -7.63 -9.82 17.80
C HIS A 541 -8.32 -9.31 19.06
N GLN A 542 -7.61 -9.28 20.18
CA GLN A 542 -8.14 -8.87 21.49
C GLN A 542 -7.76 -7.43 21.84
N ALA A 543 -6.90 -6.81 21.04
CA ALA A 543 -6.52 -5.41 21.16
C ALA A 543 -6.20 -4.80 19.80
N TYR A 544 -6.32 -3.49 19.69
CA TYR A 544 -6.10 -2.75 18.46
C TYR A 544 -5.37 -1.43 18.69
N THR A 545 -4.43 -1.14 17.79
CA THR A 545 -3.85 0.20 17.69
C THR A 545 -4.67 1.08 16.78
N LEU A 546 -4.79 2.36 17.13
CA LEU A 546 -5.52 3.36 16.37
C LEU A 546 -4.55 4.44 15.88
N PRO A 547 -4.40 4.67 14.57
CA PRO A 547 -3.49 5.68 14.05
C PRO A 547 -3.96 7.08 14.42
N TRP A 548 -3.07 7.90 14.97
CA TRP A 548 -3.35 9.31 15.22
C TRP A 548 -3.34 10.13 13.93
N LEU A 549 -4.32 11.02 13.84
CA LEU A 549 -4.36 12.10 12.87
C LEU A 549 -4.29 13.42 13.64
N THR A 550 -3.07 13.94 13.78
CA THR A 550 -2.82 15.15 14.57
C THR A 550 -3.28 16.40 13.81
N HIS A 551 -4.02 17.27 14.48
CA HIS A 551 -4.40 18.58 13.96
C HIS A 551 -3.64 19.65 14.73
N ALA A 552 -2.82 20.42 14.02
CA ALA A 552 -2.01 21.46 14.62
C ALA A 552 -1.64 22.53 13.59
N PHE A 553 -1.49 23.77 14.06
CA PHE A 553 -0.98 24.89 13.26
C PHE A 553 -1.80 25.16 11.98
N GLY A 554 -3.12 24.98 12.06
CA GLY A 554 -4.03 25.21 10.94
C GLY A 554 -3.98 24.15 9.84
N THR A 555 -3.39 22.99 10.10
CA THR A 555 -3.36 21.87 9.14
C THR A 555 -3.50 20.52 9.85
N THR A 556 -3.77 19.49 9.06
CA THR A 556 -3.76 18.09 9.50
C THR A 556 -2.42 17.48 9.16
N LEU A 557 -1.74 16.96 10.17
CA LEU A 557 -0.41 16.38 10.08
C LEU A 557 -0.50 14.86 9.93
N GLN A 558 -0.09 14.35 8.77
CA GLN A 558 -0.18 12.93 8.42
C GLN A 558 1.19 12.24 8.37
N HIS A 559 2.27 13.02 8.41
CA HIS A 559 3.61 12.55 8.10
C HIS A 559 4.56 12.93 9.24
N GLY A 560 5.11 11.94 9.96
CA GLY A 560 6.05 12.16 11.06
C GLY A 560 5.80 11.25 12.25
N HIS A 561 6.54 11.46 13.34
CA HIS A 561 6.37 10.70 14.59
C HIS A 561 5.07 11.00 15.34
N TRP A 562 4.35 12.04 14.97
CA TRP A 562 3.04 12.38 15.53
C TRP A 562 1.89 11.56 14.92
N ALA A 563 2.10 10.92 13.76
CA ALA A 563 1.13 10.02 13.13
C ALA A 563 1.33 8.54 13.55
N ARG A 564 1.58 8.30 14.85
CA ARG A 564 1.76 6.95 15.42
C ARG A 564 0.42 6.27 15.67
N ALA A 565 0.43 4.95 15.87
CA ALA A 565 -0.76 4.19 16.24
C ALA A 565 -0.60 3.59 17.65
N PRO A 566 -0.94 4.32 18.74
CA PRO A 566 -0.97 3.73 20.07
C PRO A 566 -2.06 2.66 20.19
N LEU A 567 -1.86 1.71 21.12
CA LEU A 567 -2.87 0.73 21.51
C LEU A 567 -3.91 1.44 22.39
N ARG A 568 -5.15 1.53 21.90
CA ARG A 568 -6.23 2.29 22.57
C ARG A 568 -7.50 1.48 22.79
N LEU A 569 -7.75 0.46 21.96
CA LEU A 569 -8.92 -0.42 22.06
C LEU A 569 -8.47 -1.82 22.47
N PHE A 570 -9.05 -2.39 23.52
CA PHE A 570 -8.69 -3.74 23.97
C PHE A 570 -9.82 -4.39 24.79
N ARG A 571 -9.84 -5.73 24.84
CA ARG A 571 -10.72 -6.45 25.75
C ARG A 571 -10.31 -6.18 27.20
N ARG A 572 -11.29 -5.90 28.05
CA ARG A 572 -11.07 -5.49 29.45
C ARG A 572 -10.33 -6.56 30.27
N ASP A 573 -10.57 -7.84 29.99
CA ASP A 573 -9.89 -8.97 30.63
C ASP A 573 -8.46 -9.21 30.10
N CYS A 574 -8.10 -8.59 28.99
CA CYS A 574 -6.83 -8.81 28.30
C CYS A 574 -5.81 -7.67 28.53
N GLY A 575 -6.24 -6.41 28.63
CA GLY A 575 -5.32 -5.27 28.73
C GLY A 575 -5.17 -4.68 30.14
N ARG A 576 -3.96 -4.24 30.49
CA ARG A 576 -3.65 -3.47 31.71
C ARG A 576 -2.65 -2.35 31.41
N PHE A 577 -2.75 -1.23 32.10
CA PHE A 577 -1.79 -0.14 31.97
C PHE A 577 -0.55 -0.36 32.86
N THR A 578 0.62 -0.02 32.33
CA THR A 578 1.86 0.03 33.12
C THR A 578 1.81 1.15 34.17
N PRO A 579 2.48 1.03 35.33
CA PRO A 579 2.54 2.07 36.36
C PRO A 579 3.45 3.27 35.99
N ALA A 580 3.79 3.43 34.71
CA ALA A 580 4.68 4.49 34.25
C ALA A 580 4.01 5.88 34.40
N ALA A 581 4.76 6.84 34.95
CA ALA A 581 4.27 8.20 35.12
C ALA A 581 4.05 8.92 33.79
N VAL A 582 4.87 8.61 32.77
CA VAL A 582 4.78 9.09 31.38
C VAL A 582 5.10 7.94 30.43
N HIS A 583 4.58 7.97 29.19
CA HIS A 583 4.83 6.93 28.17
C HIS A 583 4.31 5.55 28.59
N GLU A 584 3.20 5.55 29.31
CA GLU A 584 2.44 4.37 29.67
C GLU A 584 2.06 3.54 28.45
N LYS A 585 1.96 2.23 28.66
CA LYS A 585 1.56 1.28 27.63
C LYS A 585 0.46 0.38 28.16
N VAL A 586 -0.37 -0.11 27.25
CA VAL A 586 -1.22 -1.26 27.52
C VAL A 586 -0.40 -2.53 27.32
N VAL A 587 -0.24 -3.30 28.40
CA VAL A 587 0.32 -4.65 28.38
C VAL A 587 -0.85 -5.62 28.22
N LEU A 588 -0.68 -6.60 27.33
CA LEU A 588 -1.69 -7.62 27.09
C LEU A 588 -1.33 -8.90 27.82
N ALA A 589 -2.35 -9.63 28.28
CA ALA A 589 -2.22 -10.96 28.84
C ALA A 589 -1.66 -11.96 27.81
N ASP A 590 -1.08 -13.05 28.30
CA ASP A 590 -0.50 -14.09 27.45
C ASP A 590 -1.55 -14.68 26.49
N GLY A 591 -1.16 -14.87 25.23
CA GLY A 591 -2.02 -15.40 24.18
C GLY A 591 -2.90 -14.35 23.48
N CYS A 592 -3.05 -13.14 24.03
CA CYS A 592 -3.75 -12.05 23.35
C CYS A 592 -2.96 -11.51 22.16
N LYS A 593 -3.68 -11.20 21.08
CA LYS A 593 -3.09 -10.65 19.85
C LYS A 593 -3.53 -9.21 19.60
N THR A 594 -2.62 -8.43 19.01
CA THR A 594 -2.86 -7.04 18.61
C THR A 594 -3.14 -6.96 17.11
N GLY A 595 -4.24 -6.32 16.74
CA GLY A 595 -4.56 -5.88 15.38
C GLY A 595 -4.31 -4.38 15.17
N HIS A 596 -4.54 -3.91 13.96
CA HIS A 596 -4.35 -2.50 13.59
C HIS A 596 -5.58 -1.96 12.84
N LEU A 597 -6.26 -0.98 13.42
CA LEU A 597 -7.29 -0.22 12.71
C LEU A 597 -6.64 0.78 11.76
N GLN A 598 -7.36 1.16 10.71
CA GLN A 598 -6.84 2.05 9.67
C GLN A 598 -7.48 3.43 9.72
N ALA A 599 -8.70 3.54 10.25
CA ALA A 599 -9.39 4.79 10.48
C ALA A 599 -8.70 5.56 11.60
N PRO A 600 -8.48 6.87 11.43
CA PRO A 600 -7.70 7.64 12.38
C PRO A 600 -8.48 8.07 13.62
N LEU A 601 -7.77 8.14 14.74
CA LEU A 601 -8.18 8.89 15.93
C LEU A 601 -7.67 10.33 15.80
N HIS A 602 -8.59 11.31 15.79
CA HIS A 602 -8.23 12.71 15.62
C HIS A 602 -7.58 13.23 16.91
N HIS A 603 -6.42 13.87 16.82
CA HIS A 603 -5.66 14.29 17.99
C HIS A 603 -5.35 15.79 17.96
N PHE A 604 -5.87 16.54 18.93
CA PHE A 604 -5.77 18.00 19.05
C PHE A 604 -4.79 18.43 20.14
N SER A 605 -3.61 17.82 20.13
CA SER A 605 -2.67 17.94 21.26
C SER A 605 -2.06 19.33 21.49
N TYR A 606 -2.18 20.23 20.51
CA TYR A 606 -1.54 21.53 20.52
C TYR A 606 -2.54 22.67 20.23
N ARG A 607 -2.73 23.57 21.19
CA ARG A 607 -3.50 24.83 21.01
C ARG A 607 -2.81 25.75 20.00
N ASP A 608 -1.51 25.95 20.20
CA ASP A 608 -0.66 26.75 19.34
C ASP A 608 0.82 26.29 19.45
N SER A 609 1.71 26.98 18.73
CA SER A 609 3.14 26.67 18.73
C SER A 609 3.86 26.96 20.06
N ALA A 610 3.37 27.89 20.87
CA ALA A 610 3.94 28.22 22.17
C ALA A 610 3.56 27.13 23.20
N HIS A 611 2.29 26.74 23.24
CA HIS A 611 1.81 25.59 24.00
C HIS A 611 2.55 24.31 23.60
N ALA A 612 2.71 24.04 22.29
CA ALA A 612 3.47 22.89 21.82
C ALA A 612 4.92 22.90 22.30
N ARG A 613 5.60 24.05 22.26
CA ARG A 613 6.97 24.19 22.75
C ARG A 613 7.07 23.94 24.25
N ALA A 614 6.18 24.53 25.04
CA ALA A 614 6.15 24.35 26.50
C ALA A 614 5.89 22.89 26.88
N LYS A 615 4.88 22.27 26.27
CA LYS A 615 4.53 20.85 26.48
C LYS A 615 5.70 19.92 26.14
N LEU A 616 6.33 20.13 24.98
CA LEU A 616 7.50 19.35 24.56
C LEU A 616 8.72 19.57 25.47
N ALA A 617 8.98 20.80 25.91
CA ALA A 617 10.07 21.08 26.86
C ALA A 617 9.89 20.32 28.18
N GLY A 618 8.66 20.27 28.71
CA GLY A 618 8.31 19.44 29.88
C GLY A 618 8.63 17.96 29.66
N TYR A 619 8.16 17.39 28.55
CA TYR A 619 8.47 16.00 28.19
C TYR A 619 9.96 15.74 27.96
N ALA A 620 10.70 16.73 27.48
CA ALA A 620 12.14 16.60 27.26
C ALA A 620 12.88 16.40 28.59
N ARG A 621 12.47 17.12 29.64
CA ARG A 621 13.05 17.03 30.99
C ARG A 621 12.71 15.70 31.66
N LEU A 622 11.44 15.28 31.59
CA LEU A 622 11.00 13.97 32.12
C LEU A 622 11.77 12.82 31.47
N GLN A 623 11.90 12.79 30.14
CA GLN A 623 12.71 11.78 29.46
C GLN A 623 14.21 11.88 29.77
N ALA A 624 14.73 13.06 30.07
CA ALA A 624 16.13 13.20 30.48
C ALA A 624 16.35 12.56 31.86
N GLN A 625 15.43 12.78 32.79
CA GLN A 625 15.44 12.19 34.13
C GLN A 625 15.34 10.66 34.07
N GLU A 626 14.34 10.11 33.37
CA GLU A 626 14.16 8.66 33.20
C GLU A 626 15.42 7.99 32.61
N ARG A 627 16.03 8.63 31.60
CA ARG A 627 17.27 8.12 30.99
C ARG A 627 18.45 8.16 31.94
N PHE A 628 18.55 9.21 32.76
CA PHE A 628 19.58 9.35 33.75
C PHE A 628 19.46 8.27 34.84
N GLU A 629 18.25 8.04 35.34
CA GLU A 629 17.92 6.96 36.29
C GLU A 629 18.21 5.58 35.69
N ALA A 630 17.95 5.38 34.40
CA ALA A 630 18.32 4.17 33.65
C ALA A 630 19.83 4.05 33.31
N GLY A 631 20.70 4.83 33.97
CA GLY A 631 22.15 4.78 33.81
C GLY A 631 22.69 5.35 32.49
N ARG A 632 21.84 5.92 31.62
CA ARG A 632 22.29 6.55 30.37
C ARG A 632 22.94 7.90 30.68
N ARG A 633 23.97 8.25 29.93
CA ARG A 633 24.69 9.52 30.05
C ARG A 633 24.93 10.14 28.68
N CYS A 634 24.97 11.47 28.61
CA CYS A 634 25.33 12.19 27.38
C CYS A 634 26.69 12.87 27.58
N ARG A 635 27.77 12.15 27.27
CA ARG A 635 29.16 12.60 27.52
C ARG A 635 29.58 13.79 26.63
N TRP A 636 29.01 13.91 25.43
CA TRP A 636 29.42 14.89 24.42
C TRP A 636 28.27 15.87 24.12
N PRO A 637 28.34 17.15 24.51
CA PRO A 637 27.27 18.12 24.25
C PRO A 637 26.97 18.33 22.77
N ALA A 638 27.96 18.18 21.88
CA ALA A 638 27.78 18.23 20.42
C ALA A 638 26.85 17.12 19.90
N LEU A 639 26.76 15.98 20.59
CA LEU A 639 25.87 14.88 20.23
C LEU A 639 24.40 15.31 20.26
N ALA A 640 24.03 16.27 21.11
CA ALA A 640 22.66 16.77 21.19
C ALA A 640 22.23 17.46 19.88
N TRP A 641 23.13 18.22 19.25
CA TRP A 641 22.89 18.86 17.95
C TRP A 641 22.78 17.83 16.82
N ILE A 642 23.67 16.84 16.79
CA ILE A 642 23.63 15.75 15.80
C ILE A 642 22.30 14.98 15.94
N LYS A 643 21.89 14.61 17.15
CA LYS A 643 20.62 13.91 17.39
C LYS A 643 19.40 14.76 16.99
N ALA A 644 19.43 16.06 17.22
CA ALA A 644 18.38 16.97 16.78
C ALA A 644 18.30 17.07 15.24
N ALA A 645 19.44 17.20 14.56
CA ALA A 645 19.52 17.22 13.10
C ALA A 645 19.04 15.91 12.49
N LEU A 646 19.46 14.76 13.03
CA LEU A 646 18.99 13.45 12.58
C LEU A 646 17.49 13.26 12.82
N ASN A 647 16.95 13.75 13.95
CA ASN A 647 15.50 13.72 14.21
C ASN A 647 14.73 14.60 13.21
N TRP A 648 15.27 15.75 12.86
CA TRP A 648 14.69 16.63 11.85
C TRP A 648 14.70 15.98 10.47
N ILE A 649 15.82 15.39 10.03
CA ILE A 649 15.95 14.65 8.77
C ILE A 649 14.94 13.49 8.72
N ASP A 650 14.85 12.71 9.80
CA ASP A 650 13.91 11.58 9.88
C ASP A 650 12.45 12.03 9.74
N ASN A 651 12.02 13.07 10.47
CA ASN A 651 10.65 13.55 10.35
C ASN A 651 10.38 14.26 9.02
N TYR A 652 11.20 15.25 8.68
CA TYR A 652 10.92 16.12 7.56
C TYR A 652 11.11 15.44 6.22
N LEU A 653 12.23 14.72 6.03
CA LEU A 653 12.57 14.09 4.75
C LEU A 653 12.11 12.64 4.68
N LEU A 654 12.60 11.77 5.59
CA LEU A 654 12.37 10.32 5.47
C LEU A 654 10.92 9.91 5.70
N ARG A 655 10.23 10.59 6.61
CA ARG A 655 8.78 10.42 6.87
C ARG A 655 7.90 11.34 6.03
N ALA A 656 8.51 12.15 5.15
CA ALA A 656 7.85 13.07 4.24
C ALA A 656 6.95 14.12 4.93
N ALA A 657 7.33 14.63 6.12
CA ALA A 657 6.56 15.71 6.76
C ALA A 657 6.48 17.00 5.94
N PHE A 658 7.33 17.18 4.93
CA PHE A 658 7.18 18.26 3.96
C PHE A 658 5.82 18.24 3.22
N LEU A 659 5.16 17.08 3.10
CA LEU A 659 3.83 16.95 2.50
C LEU A 659 2.69 17.51 3.36
N ASP A 660 2.95 17.73 4.65
CA ASP A 660 2.03 18.44 5.56
C ASP A 660 2.19 19.98 5.48
N GLY A 661 3.04 20.47 4.55
CA GLY A 661 3.27 21.89 4.30
C GLY A 661 3.85 22.62 5.51
N ARG A 662 3.28 23.78 5.83
CA ARG A 662 3.76 24.65 6.93
C ARG A 662 3.72 23.95 8.28
N GLY A 663 2.68 23.15 8.56
CA GLY A 663 2.55 22.48 9.84
C GLY A 663 3.61 21.39 10.06
N GLY A 664 3.92 20.60 9.02
CA GLY A 664 4.97 19.60 9.07
C GLY A 664 6.36 20.21 9.29
N TRP A 665 6.63 21.36 8.67
CA TRP A 665 7.85 22.13 8.95
C TRP A 665 7.95 22.59 10.41
N ILE A 666 6.88 23.18 10.95
CA ILE A 666 6.84 23.66 12.34
C ILE A 666 7.02 22.49 13.32
N MET A 667 6.28 21.40 13.15
CA MET A 667 6.40 20.23 14.03
C MET A 667 7.80 19.60 13.97
N SER A 668 8.39 19.42 12.78
CA SER A 668 9.75 18.89 12.67
C SER A 668 10.78 19.76 13.41
N ARG A 669 10.63 21.09 13.39
CA ARG A 669 11.50 22.00 14.16
C ARG A 669 11.27 21.87 15.67
N LEU A 670 10.01 21.77 16.10
CA LEU A 670 9.67 21.60 17.51
C LEU A 670 10.18 20.26 18.06
N THR A 671 10.07 19.15 17.31
CA THR A 671 10.60 17.84 17.73
C THR A 671 12.12 17.78 17.73
N ALA A 672 12.78 18.51 16.81
CA ALA A 672 14.23 18.69 16.84
C ALA A 672 14.67 19.48 18.08
N ALA A 673 13.98 20.58 18.41
CA ALA A 673 14.23 21.37 19.61
C ALA A 673 14.00 20.57 20.90
N TYR A 674 12.90 19.80 20.97
CA TYR A 674 12.64 18.80 22.01
C TYR A 674 13.81 17.83 22.19
N THR A 675 14.32 17.27 21.08
CA THR A 675 15.44 16.33 21.12
C THR A 675 16.71 16.99 21.65
N LEU A 676 16.98 18.22 21.20
CA LEU A 676 18.10 19.01 21.68
C LEU A 676 18.02 19.28 23.19
N GLU A 677 16.85 19.74 23.68
CA GLU A 677 16.63 20.02 25.11
C GLU A 677 16.79 18.75 25.95
N LYS A 678 16.23 17.62 25.52
CA LYS A 678 16.36 16.33 26.21
C LYS A 678 17.82 15.93 26.42
N TYR A 679 18.63 15.96 25.37
CA TYR A 679 20.03 15.54 25.48
C TYR A 679 20.89 16.56 26.25
N ARG A 680 20.55 17.86 26.18
CA ARG A 680 21.19 18.88 27.02
C ARG A 680 20.85 18.71 28.51
N ALA A 681 19.59 18.45 28.84
CA ALA A 681 19.16 18.17 30.21
C ALA A 681 19.86 16.91 30.74
N LEU A 682 19.92 15.83 29.95
CA LEU A 682 20.64 14.61 30.31
C LEU A 682 22.14 14.85 30.55
N ALA A 683 22.78 15.71 29.74
CA ALA A 683 24.17 16.09 29.94
C ALA A 683 24.39 16.91 31.22
N ARG A 684 23.42 17.76 31.61
CA ARG A 684 23.47 18.52 32.87
C ARG A 684 23.31 17.60 34.08
N LEU A 685 22.35 16.67 34.04
CA LEU A 685 22.15 15.67 35.10
C LEU A 685 23.39 14.81 35.34
N GLY A 686 24.19 14.54 34.30
CA GLY A 686 25.45 13.80 34.44
C GLY A 686 26.66 14.62 34.89
N ARG A 687 26.51 15.93 35.13
CA ARG A 687 27.57 16.83 35.62
C ARG A 687 27.36 17.28 37.07
N GLY A 688 26.15 17.11 37.60
CA GLY A 688 25.88 17.13 39.04
C GLY A 688 26.05 15.72 39.58
#